data_AF-A0A3M1ZWZ4-F1
#
_entry.id   AF-A0A3M1ZWZ4-F1
#
_cell.length_a   1.000
_cell.length_b   1.000
_cell.length_c   1.000
_cell.angle_alpha   90.00
_cell.angle_beta   90.00
_cell.angle_gamma   90.00
#
_symmetry.space_group_name_H-M   'P 1'
#
loop_
_entity.id
_entity.type
_entity.pdbx_description
1 polymer ?
#
loop_
_entity_poly.entity_id
_entity_poly.type
_entity_poly.pdbx_seq_one_letter_code
_entity_poly.pdbx_strand_id
1 'polypeptide(L)'
;MFSALIIDADESAVSTIEQALAPFGFEFQRTHEAPEAMSLARTATPDVIFLRVELPSVSGFSVCNKLRRNDETKYIPLVMYASDVTDDVFDQHRNLKTHADQYLRLPFDAGAVEAAVRALINLPASPSEAETSAGSEEGATDDELLDVEFEDMSIEIETSDEVSDAAESEAVEAPMEAADEEGGSSDDELVDVAALIEEELEEEFEAAIVDEAPAEAETPIVDEAPAEAEAPAAGEPESEAGVAEPVEEDAASSTDGGEAAATEGARQEAAYEVAAEAIEAETSYEAVEEAAEAPDEAAPADEPADEAPAQAPDTAAASGATLDDEGAPSAASSGEFAAQREALRLKAQLNAKNREILGLKEEIEAQQRAVLDARHKQRELQQQLADLEAQLLEAQEQLITAQEQAEAATRDKATILKREEGHKARIEGLSKKVRELEAELDEARTAAAREVEAANARAAEAETSARSLAEQLEQTQKELADLRSQLAFTEQRFEEASESVEELGRKNAELADAVAKLEEELANTRRASEEALAQAKEAAEAEKRDALAAQAAEHQRELEFEESQHRAETERLRGEIESATARATDLEARVNELEGERSELQGEVQRLQAETTDLGGQLERERTARQEHEAKIAELEARIADLTAQLEQASGRIENLERAEHEAKVAISVALAALDRSGA
;
A
#
# COMPACT_ATOMS: atom_id res chain seq x y z
N MET A 1 4.75 -20.60 28.06
CA MET A 1 4.89 -20.65 26.60
C MET A 1 3.76 -19.80 26.09
N PHE A 2 4.05 -18.75 25.33
CA PHE A 2 3.03 -17.80 24.91
C PHE A 2 2.33 -18.32 23.66
N SER A 3 1.10 -17.88 23.44
CA SER A 3 0.28 -18.27 22.30
C SER A 3 -0.37 -17.04 21.68
N ALA A 4 -0.36 -16.96 20.34
CA ALA A 4 -0.95 -15.87 19.59
C ALA A 4 -1.96 -16.41 18.58
N LEU A 5 -3.12 -15.76 18.49
CA LEU A 5 -4.12 -16.01 17.45
C LEU A 5 -4.07 -14.89 16.42
N ILE A 6 -3.80 -15.21 15.17
CA ILE A 6 -3.72 -14.24 14.06
C ILE A 6 -4.94 -14.44 13.16
N ILE A 7 -5.69 -13.35 12.96
CA ILE A 7 -6.93 -13.32 12.18
C ILE A 7 -6.69 -12.46 10.94
N ASP A 8 -6.18 -13.08 9.87
CA ASP A 8 -5.84 -12.44 8.60
C ASP A 8 -5.65 -13.47 7.48
N ALA A 9 -5.95 -13.09 6.25
CA ALA A 9 -5.72 -13.88 5.04
C ALA A 9 -4.39 -13.53 4.33
N ASP A 10 -3.73 -12.42 4.71
CA ASP A 10 -2.50 -11.95 4.08
C ASP A 10 -1.25 -12.55 4.74
N GLU A 11 -0.63 -13.50 4.04
CA GLU A 11 0.57 -14.20 4.48
C GLU A 11 1.77 -13.27 4.76
N SER A 12 1.83 -12.09 4.13
CA SER A 12 2.94 -11.14 4.37
C SER A 12 2.88 -10.56 5.79
N ALA A 13 1.70 -10.10 6.19
CA ALA A 13 1.44 -9.57 7.53
C ALA A 13 1.61 -10.66 8.59
N VAL A 14 1.03 -11.84 8.35
CA VAL A 14 1.13 -13.00 9.23
C VAL A 14 2.59 -13.41 9.43
N SER A 15 3.37 -13.55 8.35
CA SER A 15 4.79 -13.92 8.43
C SER A 15 5.60 -12.89 9.22
N THR A 16 5.28 -11.60 9.09
CA THR A 16 5.98 -10.53 9.83
C THR A 16 5.70 -10.63 11.33
N ILE A 17 4.44 -10.86 11.71
CA ILE A 17 4.04 -11.05 13.12
C ILE A 17 4.73 -12.27 13.73
N GLU A 18 4.76 -13.39 12.99
CA GLU A 18 5.40 -14.61 13.47
C GLU A 18 6.91 -14.45 13.61
N GLN A 19 7.59 -13.82 12.65
CA GLN A 19 9.02 -13.56 12.72
C GLN A 19 9.37 -12.66 13.90
N ALA A 20 8.52 -11.67 14.21
CA ALA A 20 8.72 -10.78 15.36
C ALA A 20 8.60 -11.52 16.70
N LEU A 21 7.65 -12.46 16.82
CA LEU A 21 7.32 -13.08 18.10
C LEU A 21 7.93 -14.47 18.32
N ALA A 22 8.39 -15.14 17.25
CA ALA A 22 9.04 -16.45 17.33
C ALA A 22 10.26 -16.51 18.28
N PRO A 23 11.16 -15.49 18.35
CA PRO A 23 12.28 -15.49 19.29
C PRO A 23 11.87 -15.58 20.76
N PHE A 24 10.63 -15.19 21.09
CA PHE A 24 10.07 -15.23 22.44
C PHE A 24 9.32 -16.53 22.75
N GLY A 25 9.32 -17.50 21.82
CA GLY A 25 8.73 -18.83 22.01
C GLY A 25 7.19 -18.84 21.95
N PHE A 26 6.62 -17.98 21.10
CA PHE A 26 5.18 -17.99 20.81
C PHE A 26 4.78 -19.19 19.94
N GLU A 27 3.63 -19.80 20.26
CA GLU A 27 2.90 -20.68 19.36
C GLU A 27 1.82 -19.89 18.62
N PHE A 28 1.65 -20.14 17.33
CA PHE A 28 0.73 -19.37 16.49
C PHE A 28 -0.43 -20.23 16.02
N GLN A 29 -1.65 -19.70 16.16
CA GLN A 29 -2.84 -20.20 15.50
C GLN A 29 -3.32 -19.15 14.50
N ARG A 30 -3.73 -19.61 13.32
CA ARG A 30 -4.13 -18.72 12.22
C ARG A 30 -5.55 -19.06 11.77
N THR A 31 -6.30 -18.03 11.43
CA THR A 31 -7.58 -18.16 10.74
C THR A 31 -7.86 -16.87 9.98
N HIS A 32 -8.75 -16.91 9.01
CA HIS A 32 -9.25 -15.72 8.31
C HIS A 32 -10.78 -15.62 8.40
N GLU A 33 -11.42 -16.59 9.07
CA GLU A 33 -12.87 -16.67 9.21
C GLU A 33 -13.30 -16.26 10.62
N ALA A 34 -14.26 -15.33 10.72
CA ALA A 34 -14.72 -14.84 12.01
C ALA A 34 -15.35 -15.92 12.93
N PRO A 35 -16.17 -16.88 12.44
CA PRO A 35 -16.72 -17.93 13.31
C PRO A 35 -15.65 -18.82 13.92
N GLU A 36 -14.64 -19.19 13.13
CA GLU A 36 -13.49 -19.99 13.58
C GLU A 36 -12.65 -19.18 14.58
N ALA A 37 -12.37 -17.91 14.31
CA ALA A 37 -11.68 -17.01 15.23
C ALA A 37 -12.34 -16.93 16.60
N MET A 38 -13.68 -16.83 16.67
CA MET A 38 -14.39 -16.84 17.95
C MET A 38 -14.28 -18.17 18.68
N SER A 39 -14.27 -19.28 17.94
CA SER A 39 -14.10 -20.62 18.51
C SER A 39 -12.70 -20.81 19.07
N LEU A 40 -11.67 -20.41 18.31
CA LEU A 40 -10.27 -20.51 18.73
C LEU A 40 -9.96 -19.58 19.91
N ALA A 41 -10.46 -18.34 19.90
CA ALA A 41 -10.27 -17.43 21.02
C ALA A 41 -10.83 -17.97 22.35
N ARG A 42 -11.95 -18.70 22.31
CA ARG A 42 -12.55 -19.34 23.50
C ARG A 42 -11.83 -20.62 23.91
N THR A 43 -11.45 -21.47 22.95
CA THR A 43 -10.94 -22.82 23.25
C THR A 43 -9.45 -22.84 23.53
N ALA A 44 -8.67 -22.04 22.80
CA ALA A 44 -7.22 -21.96 22.95
C ALA A 44 -6.78 -20.90 23.96
N THR A 45 -7.65 -19.94 24.30
CA THR A 45 -7.37 -18.81 25.22
C THR A 45 -5.99 -18.18 24.96
N PRO A 46 -5.77 -17.62 23.76
CA PRO A 46 -4.47 -17.09 23.37
C PRO A 46 -4.02 -15.95 24.31
N ASP A 47 -2.71 -15.76 24.45
CA ASP A 47 -2.13 -14.66 25.22
C ASP A 47 -2.28 -13.32 24.49
N VAL A 48 -2.33 -13.32 23.15
CA VAL A 48 -2.60 -12.14 22.33
C VAL A 48 -3.39 -12.50 21.06
N ILE A 49 -4.28 -11.60 20.64
CA ILE A 49 -5.01 -11.70 19.37
C ILE A 49 -4.55 -10.58 18.44
N PHE A 50 -4.19 -10.94 17.21
CA PHE A 50 -3.94 -10.03 16.12
C PHE A 50 -5.12 -10.08 15.15
N LEU A 51 -5.73 -8.93 14.87
CA LEU A 51 -6.96 -8.86 14.08
C LEU A 51 -6.84 -7.80 12.98
N ARG A 52 -6.93 -8.25 11.73
CA ARG A 52 -7.04 -7.33 10.59
C ARG A 52 -8.41 -6.66 10.56
N VAL A 53 -8.44 -5.37 10.23
CA VAL A 53 -9.69 -4.62 10.02
C VAL A 53 -10.39 -5.06 8.74
N GLU A 54 -9.66 -5.12 7.62
CA GLU A 54 -10.21 -5.49 6.32
C GLU A 54 -10.20 -7.02 6.13
N LEU A 55 -11.17 -7.74 6.73
CA LEU A 55 -11.36 -9.17 6.45
C LEU A 55 -12.33 -9.37 5.26
N PRO A 56 -12.23 -10.48 4.50
CA PRO A 56 -13.03 -10.70 3.29
C PRO A 56 -14.54 -10.79 3.51
N SER A 57 -14.98 -11.33 4.65
CA SER A 57 -16.40 -11.65 4.91
C SER A 57 -17.09 -10.71 5.90
N VAL A 58 -16.34 -10.07 6.80
CA VAL A 58 -16.87 -9.21 7.88
C VAL A 58 -15.87 -8.12 8.24
N SER A 59 -16.32 -7.00 8.78
CA SER A 59 -15.38 -6.01 9.32
C SER A 59 -14.71 -6.50 10.61
N GLY A 60 -13.40 -6.34 10.72
CA GLY A 60 -12.63 -6.64 11.92
C GLY A 60 -13.10 -5.86 13.16
N PHE A 61 -13.66 -4.66 12.98
CA PHE A 61 -14.29 -3.92 14.10
C PHE A 61 -15.49 -4.68 14.69
N SER A 62 -16.30 -5.32 13.85
CA SER A 62 -17.42 -6.16 14.31
C SER A 62 -16.92 -7.38 15.10
N VAL A 63 -15.81 -7.99 14.64
CA VAL A 63 -15.17 -9.13 15.29
C VAL A 63 -14.59 -8.72 16.66
N CYS A 64 -13.90 -7.57 16.73
CA CYS A 64 -13.40 -7.00 17.99
C CYS A 64 -14.54 -6.77 18.99
N ASN A 65 -15.65 -6.17 18.55
CA ASN A 65 -16.81 -5.94 19.40
C ASN A 65 -17.39 -7.25 19.97
N LYS A 66 -17.49 -8.30 19.14
CA LYS A 66 -17.94 -9.64 19.59
C LYS A 66 -16.99 -10.28 20.61
N LEU A 67 -15.68 -10.18 20.38
CA LEU A 67 -14.67 -10.68 21.33
C LEU A 67 -14.71 -9.96 22.67
N ARG A 68 -14.92 -8.63 22.65
CA ARG A 68 -15.00 -7.80 23.86
C ARG A 68 -16.30 -7.95 24.63
N ARG A 69 -17.41 -8.30 23.97
CA ARG A 69 -18.71 -8.55 24.63
C ARG A 69 -18.80 -9.93 25.28
N ASN A 70 -17.97 -10.88 24.86
CA ASN A 70 -17.96 -12.22 25.43
C ASN A 70 -17.08 -12.28 26.71
N ASP A 71 -17.66 -12.74 27.81
CA ASP A 71 -17.00 -12.78 29.12
C ASP A 71 -15.72 -13.62 29.15
N GLU A 72 -15.62 -14.64 28.30
CA GLU A 72 -14.46 -15.53 28.22
C GLU A 72 -13.28 -14.91 27.46
N THR A 73 -13.55 -14.03 26.48
CA THR A 73 -12.52 -13.50 25.57
C THR A 73 -12.20 -12.03 25.79
N LYS A 74 -13.04 -11.29 26.53
CA LYS A 74 -12.89 -9.83 26.71
C LYS A 74 -11.57 -9.40 27.37
N TYR A 75 -10.95 -10.29 28.14
CA TYR A 75 -9.70 -10.03 28.86
C TYR A 75 -8.44 -10.32 28.04
N ILE A 76 -8.59 -10.97 26.89
CA ILE A 76 -7.45 -11.31 26.03
C ILE A 76 -6.95 -10.02 25.36
N PRO A 77 -5.64 -9.70 25.46
CA PRO A 77 -5.03 -8.60 24.74
C PRO A 77 -5.28 -8.68 23.23
N LEU A 78 -5.73 -7.59 22.63
CA LEU A 78 -6.11 -7.52 21.21
C LEU A 78 -5.40 -6.36 20.51
N VAL A 79 -4.64 -6.68 19.47
CA VAL A 79 -3.96 -5.74 18.58
C VAL A 79 -4.69 -5.73 17.24
N MET A 80 -5.24 -4.58 16.86
CA MET A 80 -5.84 -4.39 15.54
C MET A 80 -4.83 -3.80 14.57
N TYR A 81 -4.95 -4.16 13.30
CA TYR A 81 -4.16 -3.53 12.27
C TYR A 81 -4.91 -3.38 10.95
N ALA A 82 -4.51 -2.40 10.16
CA ALA A 82 -5.18 -2.03 8.92
C ALA A 82 -4.21 -1.47 7.88
N SER A 83 -4.58 -1.58 6.61
CA SER A 83 -3.91 -0.96 5.47
C SER A 83 -4.54 0.37 5.11
N ASP A 84 -5.88 0.39 5.00
CA ASP A 84 -6.60 1.45 4.30
C ASP A 84 -7.37 2.38 5.24
N VAL A 85 -7.25 2.14 6.55
CA VAL A 85 -7.92 2.90 7.60
C VAL A 85 -7.05 4.09 8.05
N THR A 86 -7.67 5.26 8.21
CA THR A 86 -7.00 6.46 8.71
C THR A 86 -6.86 6.44 10.24
N ASP A 87 -5.90 7.20 10.75
CA ASP A 87 -5.64 7.27 12.19
C ASP A 87 -6.86 7.83 12.96
N ASP A 88 -7.64 8.73 12.33
CA ASP A 88 -8.90 9.24 12.88
C ASP A 88 -9.92 8.13 13.18
N VAL A 89 -10.01 7.10 12.34
CA VAL A 89 -10.95 5.99 12.54
C VAL A 89 -10.49 5.09 13.70
N PHE A 90 -9.19 4.88 13.87
CA PHE A 90 -8.66 4.21 15.05
C PHE A 90 -8.91 5.00 16.33
N ASP A 91 -8.75 6.32 16.29
CA ASP A 91 -9.03 7.18 17.44
C ASP A 91 -10.52 7.20 17.78
N GLN A 92 -11.41 7.16 16.79
CA GLN A 92 -12.85 6.95 17.02
C GLN A 92 -13.12 5.58 17.67
N HIS A 93 -12.49 4.50 17.19
CA HIS A 93 -12.68 3.17 17.79
C HIS A 93 -12.12 3.08 19.22
N ARG A 94 -11.03 3.81 19.54
CA ARG A 94 -10.48 3.92 20.90
C ARG A 94 -11.46 4.55 21.89
N ASN A 95 -12.34 5.44 21.43
CA ASN A 95 -13.37 6.05 22.27
C ASN A 95 -14.54 5.11 22.60
N LEU A 96 -14.63 3.94 21.95
CA LEU A 96 -15.66 2.96 22.23
C LEU A 96 -15.30 2.10 23.45
N LYS A 97 -16.33 1.57 24.13
CA LYS A 97 -16.14 0.64 25.26
C LYS A 97 -15.56 -0.72 24.84
N THR A 98 -15.63 -1.05 23.56
CA THR A 98 -15.17 -2.34 22.99
C THR A 98 -13.92 -2.17 22.11
N HIS A 99 -13.04 -1.25 22.50
CA HIS A 99 -11.80 -0.95 21.79
C HIS A 99 -10.80 -2.13 21.83
N ALA A 100 -9.90 -2.15 20.85
CA ALA A 100 -8.67 -2.94 20.90
C ALA A 100 -7.65 -2.26 21.82
N ASP A 101 -6.72 -3.04 22.39
CA ASP A 101 -5.72 -2.50 23.31
C ASP A 101 -4.59 -1.77 22.58
N GLN A 102 -4.27 -2.22 21.36
CA GLN A 102 -3.27 -1.60 20.48
C GLN A 102 -3.70 -1.58 19.02
N TYR A 103 -3.10 -0.68 18.26
CA TYR A 103 -3.38 -0.45 16.84
C TYR A 103 -2.06 -0.32 16.07
N LEU A 104 -1.96 -0.99 14.92
CA LEU A 104 -0.82 -0.91 14.02
C LEU A 104 -1.28 -0.57 12.59
N ARG A 105 -0.43 0.12 11.83
CA ARG A 105 -0.66 0.40 10.40
C ARG A 105 0.26 -0.43 9.54
N LEU A 106 -0.28 -0.98 8.47
CA LEU A 106 0.56 -1.55 7.42
C LEU A 106 1.19 -0.43 6.56
N PRO A 107 2.44 -0.62 6.13
CA PRO A 107 3.36 -1.70 6.49
C PRO A 107 3.96 -1.47 7.89
N PHE A 108 4.00 -2.52 8.73
CA PHE A 108 4.70 -2.53 10.02
C PHE A 108 5.92 -3.44 9.97
N ASP A 109 6.96 -3.10 10.73
CA ASP A 109 8.15 -3.91 10.90
C ASP A 109 8.05 -4.82 12.14
N ALA A 110 9.00 -5.75 12.28
CA ALA A 110 9.04 -6.65 13.42
C ALA A 110 9.16 -5.90 14.76
N GLY A 111 9.86 -4.76 14.77
CA GLY A 111 10.01 -3.92 15.96
C GLY A 111 8.69 -3.30 16.43
N ALA A 112 7.85 -2.83 15.51
CA ALA A 112 6.53 -2.29 15.85
C ALA A 112 5.59 -3.37 16.44
N VAL A 113 5.60 -4.58 15.89
CA VAL A 113 4.84 -5.72 16.43
C VAL A 113 5.31 -6.06 17.84
N GLU A 114 6.62 -6.16 18.04
CA GLU A 114 7.20 -6.46 19.35
C GLU A 114 6.84 -5.39 20.39
N ALA A 115 6.95 -4.11 20.03
CA ALA A 115 6.60 -2.99 20.90
C ALA A 115 5.12 -3.02 21.30
N ALA A 116 4.23 -3.32 20.36
CA ALA A 116 2.79 -3.42 20.63
C ALA A 116 2.47 -4.57 21.60
N VAL A 117 3.07 -5.75 21.44
CA VAL A 117 2.83 -6.86 22.38
C VAL A 117 3.49 -6.61 23.72
N ARG A 118 4.68 -6.00 23.74
CA ARG A 118 5.41 -5.67 24.99
C ARG A 118 4.65 -4.65 25.84
N ALA A 119 3.87 -3.76 25.22
CA ALA A 119 2.98 -2.85 25.94
C ALA A 119 1.80 -3.57 26.64
N LEU A 120 1.45 -4.78 26.18
CA LEU A 120 0.29 -5.54 26.65
C LEU A 120 0.66 -6.71 27.56
N ILE A 121 1.80 -7.35 27.31
CA ILE A 121 2.26 -8.56 27.98
C ILE A 121 3.73 -8.37 28.36
N ASN A 122 4.10 -8.87 29.54
CA ASN A 122 5.48 -8.83 30.01
C ASN A 122 6.34 -9.87 29.28
N LEU A 123 6.87 -9.50 28.10
CA LEU A 123 7.81 -10.33 27.35
C LEU A 123 9.20 -10.38 28.02
N PRO A 124 9.89 -11.54 27.99
CA PRO A 124 11.28 -11.63 28.42
C PRO A 124 12.20 -10.82 27.48
N ALA A 125 13.35 -10.37 27.96
CA ALA A 125 14.33 -9.67 27.13
C ALA A 125 14.70 -10.52 25.90
N SER A 126 14.74 -9.89 24.73
CA SER A 126 15.02 -10.57 23.47
C SER A 126 16.42 -11.22 23.51
N PRO A 127 16.58 -12.48 23.07
CA PRO A 127 17.90 -13.12 22.99
C PRO A 127 18.87 -12.38 22.04
N SER A 128 18.37 -11.51 21.15
CA SER A 128 19.18 -10.70 20.23
C SER A 128 19.92 -9.54 20.91
N GLU A 129 19.44 -9.05 22.06
CA GLU A 129 20.10 -7.96 22.82
C GLU A 129 21.18 -8.50 23.78
N ALA A 130 21.12 -9.79 24.12
CA ALA A 130 22.10 -10.44 25.00
C ALA A 130 23.44 -10.75 24.30
N GLU A 131 23.46 -10.92 22.97
CA GLU A 131 24.70 -11.20 22.22
C GLU A 131 25.38 -9.95 21.65
N THR A 132 24.68 -8.82 21.55
CA THR A 132 25.25 -7.54 21.06
C THR A 132 25.92 -6.70 22.15
N SER A 133 25.70 -7.02 23.43
CA SER A 133 26.34 -6.35 24.58
C SER A 133 27.55 -7.10 25.17
N ALA A 134 27.92 -8.28 24.63
CA ALA A 134 29.03 -9.10 25.15
C ALA A 134 30.36 -8.93 24.39
N GLY A 135 30.47 -7.91 23.52
CA GLY A 135 31.54 -7.78 22.54
C GLY A 135 32.27 -6.43 22.51
N SER A 136 32.38 -5.69 23.62
CA SER A 136 33.30 -4.54 23.68
C SER A 136 33.52 -4.03 25.10
N GLU A 137 34.28 -4.76 25.93
CA GLU A 137 35.06 -4.15 27.02
C GLU A 137 36.38 -4.90 27.23
N GLU A 138 37.46 -4.32 26.70
CA GLU A 138 38.84 -4.22 27.23
C GLU A 138 39.67 -3.50 26.15
N GLY A 139 40.19 -2.28 26.29
CA GLY A 139 40.19 -1.29 27.37
C GLY A 139 41.06 -0.09 26.96
N ALA A 140 40.81 1.07 27.57
CA ALA A 140 41.72 2.21 27.82
C ALA A 140 40.87 3.50 27.92
N THR A 141 40.30 3.80 29.10
CA THR A 141 40.85 4.67 30.16
C THR A 141 40.47 6.15 29.98
N ASP A 142 39.92 6.67 31.08
CA ASP A 142 39.72 8.07 31.46
C ASP A 142 38.63 8.81 30.64
N ASP A 143 37.66 9.51 31.21
CA ASP A 143 37.58 10.18 32.50
C ASP A 143 36.10 10.55 32.81
N GLU A 144 35.78 10.69 34.09
CA GLU A 144 34.67 11.46 34.72
C GLU A 144 33.20 11.26 34.25
N LEU A 145 32.27 10.67 35.05
CA LEU A 145 31.54 11.30 36.18
C LEU A 145 31.04 12.73 35.82
N LEU A 146 29.77 13.12 35.85
CA LEU A 146 28.59 12.75 36.62
C LEU A 146 27.39 13.45 35.97
N ASP A 147 26.21 12.86 36.18
CA ASP A 147 24.90 13.49 36.42
C ASP A 147 24.78 15.01 36.21
N VAL A 148 23.70 15.41 35.53
CA VAL A 148 22.57 16.11 36.16
C VAL A 148 21.49 16.38 35.10
N GLU A 149 20.28 15.90 35.40
CA GLU A 149 19.00 16.34 34.84
C GLU A 149 18.92 17.87 34.82
N PHE A 150 18.34 18.52 33.82
CA PHE A 150 17.49 19.70 34.09
C PHE A 150 16.56 20.03 32.93
N GLU A 151 15.30 20.16 33.30
CA GLU A 151 14.19 20.80 32.60
C GLU A 151 14.47 22.30 32.34
N ASP A 152 13.77 22.78 31.31
CA ASP A 152 13.12 24.09 31.18
C ASP A 152 13.88 25.41 31.05
N MET A 153 13.20 26.24 30.24
CA MET A 153 13.23 27.70 30.14
C MET A 153 14.36 28.38 29.38
N SER A 154 14.01 28.76 28.15
CA SER A 154 13.85 30.15 27.71
C SER A 154 14.73 31.22 28.39
N ILE A 155 15.50 31.95 27.60
CA ILE A 155 15.25 33.37 27.28
C ILE A 155 16.46 33.93 26.51
N GLU A 156 16.09 34.73 25.51
CA GLU A 156 16.81 35.71 24.72
C GLU A 156 18.02 36.38 25.40
N ILE A 157 19.02 36.77 24.60
CA ILE A 157 19.24 38.18 24.23
C ILE A 157 20.46 38.28 23.29
N GLU A 158 20.23 39.10 22.26
CA GLU A 158 21.13 39.64 21.27
C GLU A 158 22.46 40.18 21.83
N THR A 159 23.49 40.22 20.99
CA THR A 159 24.11 41.49 20.58
C THR A 159 25.15 41.26 19.49
N SER A 160 24.78 41.72 18.30
CA SER A 160 25.46 42.72 17.46
C SER A 160 26.93 42.59 17.07
N ASP A 161 27.14 43.15 15.87
CA ASP A 161 28.36 43.76 15.32
C ASP A 161 29.24 42.85 14.45
N GLU A 162 29.64 43.22 13.23
CA GLU A 162 29.46 44.44 12.45
C GLU A 162 29.97 44.15 11.01
N VAL A 163 29.37 44.84 10.03
CA VAL A 163 29.92 45.44 8.79
C VAL A 163 30.86 44.65 7.85
N SER A 164 30.54 44.63 6.55
CA SER A 164 31.15 45.58 5.60
C SER A 164 30.63 45.44 4.16
N ASP A 165 30.11 46.56 3.66
CA ASP A 165 30.31 47.17 2.34
C ASP A 165 30.08 46.41 1.02
N ALA A 166 28.96 46.78 0.40
CA ALA A 166 28.84 47.76 -0.70
C ALA A 166 29.34 47.46 -2.14
N ALA A 167 28.36 47.66 -3.05
CA ALA A 167 28.44 48.38 -4.34
C ALA A 167 29.13 47.66 -5.53
N GLU A 168 28.70 47.75 -6.79
CA GLU A 168 27.60 48.41 -7.51
C GLU A 168 27.67 47.96 -8.99
N SER A 169 26.67 48.38 -9.79
CA SER A 169 26.52 48.35 -11.27
C SER A 169 25.89 47.09 -11.88
N GLU A 170 24.63 47.12 -12.35
CA GLU A 170 24.04 47.81 -13.53
C GLU A 170 24.59 47.32 -14.88
N ALA A 171 23.83 47.01 -15.94
CA ALA A 171 22.38 46.93 -16.23
C ALA A 171 22.19 46.45 -17.70
N VAL A 172 20.91 46.24 -18.10
CA VAL A 172 20.33 46.32 -19.47
C VAL A 172 20.43 45.03 -20.34
N GLU A 173 19.38 44.38 -20.90
CA GLU A 173 17.90 44.50 -21.06
C GLU A 173 17.39 43.11 -21.55
N ALA A 174 16.38 42.44 -20.95
CA ALA A 174 14.92 42.51 -21.17
C ALA A 174 14.37 41.69 -22.39
N PRO A 175 13.08 41.26 -22.45
CA PRO A 175 12.10 40.94 -21.38
C PRO A 175 11.15 39.74 -21.71
N MET A 176 10.11 39.59 -20.86
CA MET A 176 8.81 38.88 -20.98
C MET A 176 8.72 37.47 -20.39
N GLU A 177 7.66 37.09 -19.65
CA GLU A 177 6.58 37.77 -18.93
C GLU A 177 5.80 36.62 -18.25
N ALA A 178 5.66 36.61 -16.93
CA ALA A 178 4.73 35.75 -16.21
C ALA A 178 4.48 36.32 -14.82
N ALA A 179 3.39 37.06 -14.67
CA ALA A 179 2.61 37.18 -13.45
C ALA A 179 1.27 37.83 -13.80
N ASP A 180 0.20 37.20 -13.36
CA ASP A 180 -0.97 37.90 -12.82
C ASP A 180 -1.52 36.99 -11.71
N GLU A 181 -1.10 37.28 -10.47
CA GLU A 181 -2.02 37.42 -9.34
C GLU A 181 -2.86 38.71 -9.62
N GLU A 182 -4.01 39.03 -9.07
CA GLU A 182 -4.68 38.80 -7.80
C GLU A 182 -6.19 39.02 -8.05
N GLY A 183 -7.04 38.69 -7.08
CA GLY A 183 -8.42 39.19 -7.15
C GLY A 183 -9.37 38.88 -6.00
N GLY A 184 -8.91 39.06 -4.76
CA GLY A 184 -9.64 39.75 -3.68
C GLY A 184 -11.08 39.35 -3.28
N SER A 185 -11.20 38.98 -2.00
CA SER A 185 -12.22 39.41 -0.99
C SER A 185 -13.70 39.17 -1.31
N SER A 186 -14.52 38.65 -0.41
CA SER A 186 -14.80 39.25 0.91
C SER A 186 -15.84 38.39 1.66
N ASP A 187 -15.69 38.43 2.99
CA ASP A 187 -16.69 38.44 4.07
C ASP A 187 -17.58 37.22 4.39
N ASP A 188 -17.40 36.80 5.67
CA ASP A 188 -18.39 36.43 6.69
C ASP A 188 -19.50 35.43 6.34
N GLU A 189 -19.42 34.25 6.96
CA GLU A 189 -20.38 33.82 7.99
C GLU A 189 -19.91 32.52 8.66
N LEU A 190 -19.64 32.61 9.97
CA LEU A 190 -19.57 31.47 10.88
C LEU A 190 -20.99 30.91 11.04
N VAL A 191 -21.22 29.68 10.60
CA VAL A 191 -22.38 28.88 11.01
C VAL A 191 -21.88 27.51 11.46
N ASP A 192 -22.20 27.20 12.72
CA ASP A 192 -22.02 25.93 13.41
C ASP A 192 -22.40 24.71 12.54
N VAL A 193 -21.43 23.87 12.19
CA VAL A 193 -21.68 22.51 11.64
C VAL A 193 -21.57 21.44 12.75
N ALA A 194 -21.62 21.86 14.01
CA ALA A 194 -21.65 20.97 15.18
C ALA A 194 -23.08 20.44 15.52
N ALA A 195 -24.06 20.60 14.62
CA ALA A 195 -25.46 20.25 14.90
C ALA A 195 -26.15 19.40 13.80
N LEU A 196 -25.40 18.78 12.88
CA LEU A 196 -25.97 17.97 11.79
C LEU A 196 -25.40 16.54 11.69
N ILE A 197 -24.78 16.02 12.74
CA ILE A 197 -24.38 14.59 12.83
C ILE A 197 -24.77 14.02 14.20
N GLU A 198 -26.02 14.23 14.60
CA GLU A 198 -26.60 13.57 15.78
C GLU A 198 -27.93 12.86 15.48
N GLU A 199 -28.33 12.69 14.21
CA GLU A 199 -29.64 12.11 13.88
C GLU A 199 -29.65 11.03 12.78
N GLU A 200 -28.49 10.44 12.41
CA GLU A 200 -28.44 9.45 11.30
C GLU A 200 -27.64 8.17 11.60
N LEU A 201 -27.28 7.90 12.86
CA LEU A 201 -26.53 6.69 13.25
C LEU A 201 -27.19 5.82 14.33
N GLU A 202 -28.47 6.04 14.64
CA GLU A 202 -29.23 5.17 15.57
C GLU A 202 -30.42 4.40 14.95
N GLU A 203 -30.72 4.53 13.64
CA GLU A 203 -31.88 3.84 13.03
C GLU A 203 -31.59 2.57 12.21
N GLU A 204 -30.34 2.15 12.00
CA GLU A 204 -30.03 0.90 11.26
C GLU A 204 -29.50 -0.28 12.09
N PHE A 205 -29.54 -0.22 13.43
CA PHE A 205 -29.00 -1.29 14.29
C PHE A 205 -30.00 -2.00 15.23
N GLU A 206 -31.32 -1.84 15.03
CA GLU A 206 -32.35 -2.67 15.68
C GLU A 206 -33.30 -3.34 14.67
N ALA A 207 -32.81 -4.31 13.91
CA ALA A 207 -33.67 -5.24 13.16
C ALA A 207 -33.05 -6.63 13.01
N ALA A 208 -32.64 -7.26 14.11
CA ALA A 208 -32.39 -8.71 14.15
C ALA A 208 -32.29 -9.23 15.60
N ILE A 209 -33.38 -9.12 16.37
CA ILE A 209 -33.54 -9.88 17.62
C ILE A 209 -34.98 -10.43 17.63
N VAL A 210 -35.13 -11.69 17.27
CA VAL A 210 -36.22 -12.52 17.81
C VAL A 210 -35.57 -13.42 18.84
N ASP A 211 -35.88 -13.09 20.09
CA ASP A 211 -35.58 -13.83 21.31
C ASP A 211 -36.54 -15.02 21.39
N GLU A 212 -36.03 -16.25 21.47
CA GLU A 212 -36.86 -17.41 21.82
C GLU A 212 -36.18 -18.23 22.93
N ALA A 213 -36.73 -18.08 24.13
CA ALA A 213 -36.48 -18.91 25.31
C ALA A 213 -37.78 -18.93 26.18
N PRO A 214 -37.91 -19.82 27.19
CA PRO A 214 -38.49 -21.16 27.06
C PRO A 214 -39.68 -21.41 28.02
N ALA A 215 -40.53 -22.44 27.79
CA ALA A 215 -41.29 -23.12 28.86
C ALA A 215 -42.01 -24.43 28.42
N GLU A 216 -41.63 -25.51 29.09
CA GLU A 216 -42.42 -26.63 29.65
C GLU A 216 -43.79 -27.03 29.04
N ALA A 217 -43.93 -28.32 28.64
CA ALA A 217 -44.72 -29.34 29.37
C ALA A 217 -45.00 -30.62 28.54
N GLU A 218 -44.68 -31.76 29.18
CA GLU A 218 -45.37 -33.07 29.16
C GLU A 218 -45.41 -33.96 27.89
N THR A 219 -44.60 -35.03 28.00
CA THR A 219 -44.62 -36.37 27.37
C THR A 219 -46.00 -37.08 27.41
N PRO A 220 -46.34 -38.11 26.59
CA PRO A 220 -45.65 -39.43 26.60
C PRO A 220 -45.43 -40.13 25.24
N ILE A 221 -44.27 -40.79 25.06
CA ILE A 221 -44.02 -42.27 25.05
C ILE A 221 -44.78 -42.99 23.91
N VAL A 222 -44.13 -43.66 22.95
CA VAL A 222 -43.63 -45.05 22.99
C VAL A 222 -42.64 -45.33 21.85
N ASP A 223 -41.54 -46.02 22.20
CA ASP A 223 -40.68 -47.01 21.49
C ASP A 223 -40.62 -47.03 19.94
N GLU A 224 -39.48 -47.30 19.27
CA GLU A 224 -38.43 -48.27 19.58
C GLU A 224 -37.20 -48.00 18.69
N ALA A 225 -36.01 -48.32 19.19
CA ALA A 225 -34.72 -48.18 18.51
C ALA A 225 -34.33 -49.49 17.75
N PRO A 226 -33.06 -49.75 17.38
CA PRO A 226 -32.53 -49.57 16.02
C PRO A 226 -31.87 -50.85 15.43
N ALA A 227 -31.47 -50.84 14.16
CA ALA A 227 -30.43 -51.72 13.59
C ALA A 227 -30.02 -51.18 12.19
N GLU A 228 -28.79 -50.72 11.98
CA GLU A 228 -27.59 -51.49 11.63
C GLU A 228 -27.63 -52.18 10.24
N ALA A 229 -26.81 -51.61 9.34
CA ALA A 229 -25.80 -52.27 8.51
C ALA A 229 -26.15 -52.91 7.14
N GLU A 230 -25.15 -52.74 6.27
CA GLU A 230 -24.76 -53.54 5.08
C GLU A 230 -25.33 -53.20 3.69
N ALA A 231 -24.44 -52.62 2.87
CA ALA A 231 -24.28 -52.87 1.43
C ALA A 231 -23.88 -54.35 1.20
N PRO A 232 -23.96 -54.97 -0.02
CA PRO A 232 -23.49 -54.38 -1.28
C PRO A 232 -24.12 -54.85 -2.63
N ALA A 233 -23.73 -54.13 -3.69
CA ALA A 233 -23.34 -54.57 -5.05
C ALA A 233 -24.34 -55.15 -6.09
N ALA A 234 -24.33 -54.45 -7.25
CA ALA A 234 -24.12 -54.92 -8.63
C ALA A 234 -25.25 -55.60 -9.44
N GLY A 235 -25.43 -55.11 -10.68
CA GLY A 235 -25.80 -55.93 -11.85
C GLY A 235 -26.93 -55.39 -12.73
N GLU A 236 -26.58 -54.65 -13.79
CA GLU A 236 -27.38 -54.52 -15.04
C GLU A 236 -27.26 -55.83 -15.90
N PRO A 237 -27.86 -55.93 -17.11
CA PRO A 237 -29.28 -56.00 -17.44
C PRO A 237 -29.58 -57.18 -18.42
N GLU A 238 -30.75 -57.10 -19.09
CA GLU A 238 -31.23 -57.87 -20.27
C GLU A 238 -32.03 -59.16 -20.02
N SER A 239 -33.24 -59.25 -20.57
CA SER A 239 -33.52 -60.01 -21.81
C SER A 239 -35.02 -60.28 -22.05
N GLU A 240 -35.45 -60.06 -23.32
CA GLU A 240 -36.45 -60.83 -24.09
C GLU A 240 -37.96 -60.72 -23.79
N ALA A 241 -38.91 -60.83 -24.74
CA ALA A 241 -38.95 -60.78 -26.21
C ALA A 241 -40.42 -61.03 -26.67
N GLY A 242 -40.80 -60.45 -27.83
CA GLY A 242 -41.77 -60.99 -28.82
C GLY A 242 -43.27 -60.75 -28.56
N VAL A 243 -44.15 -60.54 -29.56
CA VAL A 243 -44.17 -61.09 -30.93
C VAL A 243 -45.14 -60.31 -31.87
N ALA A 244 -44.72 -60.20 -33.15
CA ALA A 244 -45.44 -60.15 -34.46
C ALA A 244 -46.14 -58.87 -35.01
N GLU A 245 -45.45 -58.21 -35.96
CA GLU A 245 -45.68 -58.06 -37.43
C GLU A 245 -46.96 -58.66 -38.11
N PRO A 246 -47.35 -58.28 -39.37
CA PRO A 246 -46.48 -57.84 -40.50
C PRO A 246 -46.99 -56.79 -41.56
N VAL A 247 -46.06 -56.32 -42.43
CA VAL A 247 -46.15 -56.09 -43.92
C VAL A 247 -46.93 -54.85 -44.45
N GLU A 248 -46.52 -54.00 -45.43
CA GLU A 248 -45.52 -54.03 -46.53
C GLU A 248 -45.21 -52.60 -47.11
N GLU A 249 -44.02 -52.45 -47.75
CA GLU A 249 -43.62 -51.65 -48.97
C GLU A 249 -44.09 -50.16 -49.18
N ASP A 250 -43.31 -49.18 -49.69
CA ASP A 250 -42.21 -49.21 -50.67
C ASP A 250 -41.47 -47.84 -50.81
N ALA A 251 -40.21 -47.90 -51.29
CA ALA A 251 -39.46 -46.98 -52.17
C ALA A 251 -39.13 -45.47 -51.89
N ALA A 252 -37.83 -45.24 -51.61
CA ALA A 252 -36.81 -44.53 -52.45
C ALA A 252 -36.67 -42.98 -52.61
N SER A 253 -35.38 -42.57 -52.49
CA SER A 253 -34.63 -41.46 -53.15
C SER A 253 -34.91 -40.01 -52.66
N SER A 254 -33.97 -39.24 -52.09
CA SER A 254 -32.64 -38.72 -52.49
C SER A 254 -32.66 -37.38 -53.24
N THR A 255 -31.84 -36.45 -52.75
CA THR A 255 -31.15 -35.30 -53.38
C THR A 255 -31.79 -33.90 -53.48
N ASP A 256 -30.92 -32.91 -53.24
CA ASP A 256 -30.92 -31.47 -53.55
C ASP A 256 -31.91 -30.58 -52.76
N GLY A 257 -31.57 -29.39 -52.27
CA GLY A 257 -30.40 -28.52 -52.40
C GLY A 257 -30.87 -27.06 -52.21
N GLY A 258 -30.09 -26.23 -51.51
CA GLY A 258 -30.01 -24.77 -51.75
C GLY A 258 -31.06 -23.81 -51.16
N GLU A 259 -30.60 -23.09 -50.12
CA GLU A 259 -30.67 -21.62 -49.92
C GLU A 259 -31.99 -20.80 -49.98
N ALA A 260 -32.19 -20.09 -48.85
CA ALA A 260 -32.50 -18.67 -48.70
C ALA A 260 -33.87 -18.12 -49.19
N ALA A 261 -34.70 -17.73 -48.21
CA ALA A 261 -34.97 -16.33 -47.87
C ALA A 261 -36.41 -16.13 -47.36
N ALA A 262 -36.49 -15.57 -46.15
CA ALA A 262 -37.42 -14.55 -45.67
C ALA A 262 -38.95 -14.75 -45.78
N THR A 263 -39.59 -14.33 -44.69
CA THR A 263 -40.99 -13.90 -44.53
C THR A 263 -42.09 -14.95 -44.37
N GLU A 264 -43.06 -14.56 -43.54
CA GLU A 264 -44.37 -15.19 -43.28
C GLU A 264 -44.43 -16.38 -42.32
N GLY A 265 -44.37 -16.06 -41.03
CA GLY A 265 -45.02 -16.85 -39.99
C GLY A 265 -46.52 -16.54 -39.94
N ALA A 266 -47.31 -17.16 -40.81
CA ALA A 266 -48.72 -17.45 -40.54
C ALA A 266 -49.18 -18.66 -41.36
N ARG A 267 -49.69 -19.67 -40.62
CA ARG A 267 -50.48 -20.84 -41.08
C ARG A 267 -49.65 -21.98 -41.69
N GLN A 268 -49.95 -23.26 -41.50
CA GLN A 268 -51.03 -24.00 -40.86
C GLN A 268 -50.62 -25.49 -40.91
N GLU A 269 -51.00 -26.30 -39.94
CA GLU A 269 -51.63 -27.63 -40.12
C GLU A 269 -51.92 -28.16 -38.70
N ALA A 270 -53.16 -28.23 -38.22
CA ALA A 270 -54.36 -28.91 -38.68
C ALA A 270 -54.58 -30.25 -37.95
N ALA A 271 -55.78 -30.34 -37.38
CA ALA A 271 -56.62 -31.52 -37.25
C ALA A 271 -56.21 -32.61 -36.24
N TYR A 272 -56.82 -32.52 -35.06
CA TYR A 272 -57.92 -33.45 -34.77
C TYR A 272 -59.21 -32.64 -34.53
N GLU A 273 -60.17 -32.92 -35.41
CA GLU A 273 -61.55 -32.44 -35.48
C GLU A 273 -62.41 -33.41 -34.62
N VAL A 274 -63.55 -33.05 -34.02
CA VAL A 274 -64.93 -33.05 -34.58
C VAL A 274 -65.84 -32.96 -33.32
N ALA A 275 -66.96 -32.24 -33.17
CA ALA A 275 -67.76 -31.35 -34.00
C ALA A 275 -68.63 -30.48 -33.08
N ALA A 276 -68.81 -29.21 -33.45
CA ALA A 276 -70.04 -28.45 -33.24
C ALA A 276 -70.07 -27.32 -34.29
N GLU A 277 -70.62 -27.66 -35.45
CA GLU A 277 -71.00 -26.75 -36.55
C GLU A 277 -71.93 -25.64 -36.03
N ALA A 278 -71.58 -24.38 -36.31
CA ALA A 278 -72.17 -23.52 -37.36
C ALA A 278 -73.36 -22.67 -36.88
N ILE A 279 -73.09 -21.37 -36.71
CA ILE A 279 -74.08 -20.30 -36.95
C ILE A 279 -73.36 -19.19 -37.72
N GLU A 280 -73.47 -19.22 -39.05
CA GLU A 280 -73.39 -18.01 -39.87
C GLU A 280 -74.54 -18.00 -40.88
N ALA A 281 -75.13 -16.81 -40.97
CA ALA A 281 -75.84 -16.23 -42.11
C ALA A 281 -77.09 -16.95 -42.65
N GLU A 282 -78.27 -16.44 -42.27
CA GLU A 282 -79.35 -16.24 -43.24
C GLU A 282 -80.29 -15.08 -42.83
N THR A 283 -80.33 -14.10 -43.72
CA THR A 283 -81.52 -13.33 -44.19
C THR A 283 -82.35 -12.48 -43.24
N SER A 284 -82.36 -11.18 -43.58
CA SER A 284 -83.52 -10.30 -43.55
C SER A 284 -84.77 -10.94 -44.17
N TYR A 285 -85.95 -10.81 -43.54
CA TYR A 285 -87.22 -10.61 -44.25
C TYR A 285 -88.31 -10.11 -43.29
N GLU A 286 -89.15 -9.24 -43.83
CA GLU A 286 -90.36 -8.67 -43.27
C GLU A 286 -91.49 -9.69 -43.13
N ALA A 287 -92.46 -9.35 -42.28
CA ALA A 287 -93.89 -9.63 -42.39
C ALA A 287 -94.37 -11.10 -42.33
N VAL A 288 -95.23 -11.37 -41.35
CA VAL A 288 -96.61 -11.85 -41.45
C VAL A 288 -96.90 -12.68 -40.19
N GLU A 289 -97.63 -12.06 -39.26
CA GLU A 289 -98.49 -12.79 -38.32
C GLU A 289 -99.91 -12.55 -38.85
N GLU A 290 -100.44 -13.51 -39.63
CA GLU A 290 -101.85 -13.55 -40.00
C GLU A 290 -102.34 -15.01 -40.03
N ALA A 291 -103.56 -15.17 -39.50
CA ALA A 291 -104.52 -16.26 -39.70
C ALA A 291 -104.31 -17.60 -38.97
N ALA A 292 -105.07 -17.75 -37.88
CA ALA A 292 -105.84 -18.96 -37.64
C ALA A 292 -107.33 -18.61 -37.75
N GLU A 293 -107.89 -18.81 -38.95
CA GLU A 293 -109.33 -18.91 -39.18
C GLU A 293 -109.60 -20.12 -40.10
N ALA A 294 -110.64 -20.88 -39.74
CA ALA A 294 -111.34 -21.93 -40.50
C ALA A 294 -110.70 -23.34 -40.59
N PRO A 295 -111.55 -24.38 -40.68
CA PRO A 295 -112.09 -24.71 -42.00
C PRO A 295 -113.62 -24.78 -42.04
N ASP A 296 -114.18 -24.13 -43.04
CA ASP A 296 -115.43 -24.49 -43.69
C ASP A 296 -115.06 -25.05 -45.06
N GLU A 297 -115.50 -26.27 -45.40
CA GLU A 297 -115.33 -26.88 -46.71
C GLU A 297 -116.61 -27.59 -47.17
N ALA A 298 -117.31 -26.90 -48.08
CA ALA A 298 -117.72 -27.36 -49.41
C ALA A 298 -118.68 -28.57 -49.60
N ALA A 299 -119.93 -28.21 -49.97
CA ALA A 299 -120.63 -28.56 -51.23
C ALA A 299 -121.03 -30.04 -51.55
N PRO A 300 -121.93 -30.34 -52.54
CA PRO A 300 -122.88 -29.51 -53.30
C PRO A 300 -124.33 -30.08 -53.44
N ALA A 301 -125.21 -29.23 -54.00
CA ALA A 301 -126.25 -29.49 -55.01
C ALA A 301 -127.60 -30.23 -54.72
N ASP A 302 -128.63 -29.56 -55.28
CA ASP A 302 -129.90 -30.01 -55.87
C ASP A 302 -131.20 -30.17 -55.05
N GLU A 303 -132.19 -29.45 -55.60
CA GLU A 303 -133.64 -29.32 -55.38
C GLU A 303 -134.43 -30.66 -55.41
N PRO A 304 -135.77 -30.73 -55.21
CA PRO A 304 -136.77 -29.65 -55.06
C PRO A 304 -137.81 -29.86 -53.92
N ALA A 305 -138.77 -28.91 -53.88
CA ALA A 305 -140.19 -29.08 -53.54
C ALA A 305 -140.71 -28.38 -52.25
N ASP A 306 -141.29 -27.22 -52.52
CA ASP A 306 -142.69 -26.83 -52.24
C ASP A 306 -143.15 -26.27 -50.87
N GLU A 307 -143.84 -25.15 -51.05
CA GLU A 307 -145.03 -24.67 -50.33
C GLU A 307 -144.89 -23.82 -49.04
N ALA A 308 -144.78 -22.51 -49.28
CA ALA A 308 -145.81 -21.56 -48.80
C ALA A 308 -147.22 -22.02 -49.26
N PRO A 309 -148.38 -21.56 -48.72
CA PRO A 309 -148.53 -20.23 -48.16
C PRO A 309 -149.59 -20.08 -47.04
N ALA A 310 -149.74 -18.82 -46.62
CA ALA A 310 -150.97 -18.09 -46.36
C ALA A 310 -152.31 -18.88 -46.38
N GLN A 311 -153.23 -18.49 -45.49
CA GLN A 311 -154.35 -17.61 -45.87
C GLN A 311 -155.33 -17.40 -44.71
N ALA A 312 -155.56 -16.13 -44.36
CA ALA A 312 -156.93 -15.70 -44.11
C ALA A 312 -157.73 -15.89 -45.41
N PRO A 313 -159.04 -16.16 -45.33
CA PRO A 313 -159.88 -15.06 -45.80
C PRO A 313 -161.19 -14.90 -45.03
N ASP A 314 -161.63 -13.64 -45.02
CA ASP A 314 -163.03 -13.22 -45.02
C ASP A 314 -163.89 -14.06 -45.96
N THR A 315 -165.16 -14.24 -45.62
CA THR A 315 -166.24 -13.63 -46.43
C THR A 315 -167.57 -13.68 -45.71
N ALA A 316 -168.25 -12.56 -45.85
CA ALA A 316 -169.59 -12.25 -45.41
C ALA A 316 -170.66 -12.97 -46.23
N ALA A 317 -171.87 -12.96 -45.64
CA ALA A 317 -173.18 -12.99 -46.30
C ALA A 317 -173.57 -14.35 -46.96
N ALA A 318 -174.82 -14.76 -47.05
CA ALA A 318 -176.10 -14.07 -46.93
C ALA A 318 -177.19 -15.14 -46.70
N SER A 319 -178.34 -14.64 -46.25
CA SER A 319 -179.69 -15.19 -46.48
C SER A 319 -180.03 -16.50 -45.76
N GLY A 320 -181.18 -16.63 -45.12
CA GLY A 320 -182.37 -15.81 -45.16
C GLY A 320 -183.57 -16.73 -45.17
N ALA A 321 -184.56 -16.38 -44.35
CA ALA A 321 -185.97 -16.76 -44.48
C ALA A 321 -186.26 -18.26 -44.23
N THR A 322 -187.29 -18.61 -43.48
CA THR A 322 -188.70 -18.30 -43.75
C THR A 322 -189.51 -18.83 -42.58
N LEU A 323 -190.37 -17.98 -42.01
CA LEU A 323 -191.84 -18.02 -42.12
C LEU A 323 -192.48 -18.99 -41.12
N ASP A 324 -193.26 -18.38 -40.22
CA ASP A 324 -194.70 -18.57 -40.10
C ASP A 324 -195.21 -19.96 -40.52
N ASP A 325 -196.05 -20.58 -39.69
CA ASP A 325 -197.46 -20.22 -39.72
C ASP A 325 -198.33 -21.13 -38.86
N GLU A 326 -199.37 -20.50 -38.34
CA GLU A 326 -200.72 -21.00 -38.10
C GLU A 326 -201.03 -22.16 -37.13
N GLY A 327 -202.00 -21.85 -36.24
CA GLY A 327 -203.27 -22.56 -36.40
C GLY A 327 -203.91 -23.17 -35.15
N ALA A 328 -204.68 -22.35 -34.43
CA ALA A 328 -206.06 -22.66 -34.00
C ALA A 328 -206.29 -23.64 -32.78
N PRO A 329 -207.53 -23.87 -32.29
CA PRO A 329 -208.46 -22.91 -31.67
C PRO A 329 -209.22 -23.47 -30.41
N SER A 330 -210.15 -22.66 -29.86
CA SER A 330 -211.51 -23.06 -29.41
C SER A 330 -211.78 -23.68 -28.01
N ALA A 331 -212.28 -22.81 -27.12
CA ALA A 331 -213.59 -22.85 -26.41
C ALA A 331 -213.98 -23.91 -25.34
N ALA A 332 -214.42 -23.35 -24.19
CA ALA A 332 -215.58 -23.70 -23.35
C ALA A 332 -215.50 -24.78 -22.24
N SER A 333 -216.12 -24.44 -21.09
CA SER A 333 -216.82 -25.27 -20.07
C SER A 333 -216.38 -26.74 -19.88
N SER A 334 -216.07 -27.29 -18.70
CA SER A 334 -216.81 -27.27 -17.42
C SER A 334 -216.03 -28.15 -16.40
N GLY A 335 -216.36 -28.07 -15.10
CA GLY A 335 -215.82 -28.94 -14.03
C GLY A 335 -216.01 -30.43 -14.34
N GLU A 336 -215.25 -31.34 -13.73
CA GLU A 336 -215.05 -32.73 -14.24
C GLU A 336 -214.07 -32.86 -15.43
N PHE A 337 -213.14 -31.91 -15.53
CA PHE A 337 -211.73 -32.12 -15.93
C PHE A 337 -210.82 -31.29 -14.99
N ALA A 338 -210.83 -31.60 -13.68
CA ALA A 338 -209.98 -30.94 -12.67
C ALA A 338 -208.91 -31.88 -12.06
N ALA A 339 -209.20 -33.17 -11.88
CA ALA A 339 -208.23 -34.14 -11.32
C ALA A 339 -207.14 -34.61 -12.32
N GLN A 340 -207.40 -34.51 -13.64
CA GLN A 340 -206.47 -35.00 -14.67
C GLN A 340 -205.45 -33.95 -15.13
N ARG A 341 -205.69 -32.65 -14.84
CA ARG A 341 -204.77 -31.55 -15.16
C ARG A 341 -203.58 -31.44 -14.22
N GLU A 342 -203.72 -31.82 -12.94
CA GLU A 342 -202.59 -31.83 -11.99
C GLU A 342 -201.57 -32.94 -12.30
N ALA A 343 -202.03 -34.11 -12.76
CA ALA A 343 -201.14 -35.22 -13.13
C ALA A 343 -200.25 -34.89 -14.34
N LEU A 344 -200.78 -34.18 -15.34
CA LEU A 344 -200.00 -33.71 -16.49
C LEU A 344 -198.98 -32.62 -16.11
N ARG A 345 -199.32 -31.75 -15.15
CA ARG A 345 -198.40 -30.70 -14.64
C ARG A 345 -197.18 -31.30 -13.93
N LEU A 346 -197.40 -32.34 -13.11
CA LEU A 346 -196.31 -33.07 -12.44
C LEU A 346 -195.43 -33.85 -13.43
N LYS A 347 -196.02 -34.45 -14.48
CA LYS A 347 -195.25 -35.16 -15.51
C LYS A 347 -194.39 -34.21 -16.36
N ALA A 348 -194.89 -33.00 -16.64
CA ALA A 348 -194.11 -31.95 -17.30
C ALA A 348 -192.96 -31.44 -16.42
N GLN A 349 -193.19 -31.25 -15.11
CA GLN A 349 -192.13 -30.92 -14.15
C GLN A 349 -191.07 -32.03 -14.05
N LEU A 350 -191.48 -33.30 -14.06
CA LEU A 350 -190.56 -34.43 -14.05
C LEU A 350 -189.67 -34.45 -15.30
N ASN A 351 -190.26 -34.24 -16.48
CA ASN A 351 -189.50 -34.20 -17.73
C ASN A 351 -188.55 -33.00 -17.81
N ALA A 352 -188.94 -31.84 -17.26
CA ALA A 352 -188.05 -30.69 -17.16
C ALA A 352 -186.86 -30.98 -16.21
N LYS A 353 -187.12 -31.56 -15.03
CA LYS A 353 -186.09 -31.93 -14.07
C LYS A 353 -185.15 -33.03 -14.62
N ASN A 354 -185.67 -33.99 -15.38
CA ASN A 354 -184.83 -35.01 -16.03
C ASN A 354 -183.88 -34.42 -17.09
N ARG A 355 -184.31 -33.40 -17.84
CA ARG A 355 -183.42 -32.67 -18.76
C ARG A 355 -182.33 -31.91 -18.00
N GLU A 356 -182.68 -31.29 -16.87
CA GLU A 356 -181.74 -30.57 -16.00
C GLU A 356 -180.70 -31.51 -15.40
N ILE A 357 -181.10 -32.72 -14.97
CA ILE A 357 -180.18 -33.76 -14.48
C ILE A 357 -179.23 -34.23 -15.58
N LEU A 358 -179.71 -34.39 -16.81
CA LEU A 358 -178.87 -34.77 -17.96
C LEU A 358 -177.84 -33.68 -18.28
N GLY A 359 -178.26 -32.41 -18.28
CA GLY A 359 -177.34 -31.28 -18.45
C GLY A 359 -176.25 -31.23 -17.39
N LEU A 360 -176.62 -31.36 -16.11
CA LEU A 360 -175.65 -31.42 -15.00
C LEU A 360 -174.70 -32.62 -15.11
N LYS A 361 -175.17 -33.75 -15.66
CA LYS A 361 -174.34 -34.94 -15.83
C LYS A 361 -173.32 -34.76 -16.95
N GLU A 362 -173.73 -34.17 -18.07
CA GLU A 362 -172.81 -33.77 -19.15
C GLU A 362 -171.78 -32.74 -18.64
N GLU A 363 -172.19 -31.81 -17.79
CA GLU A 363 -171.32 -30.81 -17.16
C GLU A 363 -170.30 -31.44 -16.19
N ILE A 364 -170.73 -32.42 -15.39
CA ILE A 364 -169.84 -33.22 -14.53
C ILE A 364 -168.84 -34.03 -15.35
N GLU A 365 -169.28 -34.66 -16.45
CA GLU A 365 -168.39 -35.44 -17.32
C GLU A 365 -167.36 -34.52 -18.02
N ALA A 366 -167.75 -33.30 -18.41
CA ALA A 366 -166.82 -32.30 -18.94
C ALA A 366 -165.80 -31.84 -17.89
N GLN A 367 -166.24 -31.59 -16.64
CA GLN A 367 -165.33 -31.24 -15.55
C GLN A 367 -164.39 -32.39 -15.17
N GLN A 368 -164.85 -33.64 -15.22
CA GLN A 368 -164.00 -34.81 -14.96
C GLN A 368 -162.89 -34.96 -16.00
N ARG A 369 -163.19 -34.72 -17.29
CA ARG A 369 -162.17 -34.69 -18.35
C ARG A 369 -161.15 -33.57 -18.13
N ALA A 370 -161.61 -32.36 -17.82
CA ALA A 370 -160.73 -31.23 -17.54
C ALA A 370 -159.78 -31.50 -16.34
N VAL A 371 -160.26 -32.17 -15.30
CA VAL A 371 -159.42 -32.57 -14.15
C VAL A 371 -158.38 -33.62 -14.53
N LEU A 372 -158.72 -34.56 -15.42
CA LEU A 372 -157.77 -35.56 -15.90
C LEU A 372 -156.68 -34.91 -16.75
N ASP A 373 -157.04 -34.02 -17.68
CA ASP A 373 -156.08 -33.28 -18.50
C ASP A 373 -155.15 -32.41 -17.63
N ALA A 374 -155.71 -31.75 -16.61
CA ALA A 374 -154.93 -31.00 -15.63
C ALA A 374 -153.96 -31.90 -14.84
N ARG A 375 -154.37 -33.11 -14.45
CA ARG A 375 -153.50 -34.10 -13.78
C ARG A 375 -152.40 -34.63 -14.70
N HIS A 376 -152.69 -34.85 -15.98
CA HIS A 376 -151.68 -35.24 -16.96
C HIS A 376 -150.62 -34.14 -17.11
N LYS A 377 -151.07 -32.88 -17.27
CA LYS A 377 -150.17 -31.73 -17.34
C LYS A 377 -149.38 -31.51 -16.05
N GLN A 378 -149.97 -31.78 -14.89
CA GLN A 378 -149.27 -31.74 -13.61
C GLN A 378 -148.16 -32.80 -13.54
N ARG A 379 -148.40 -34.03 -13.99
CA ARG A 379 -147.36 -35.08 -14.03
C ARG A 379 -146.25 -34.75 -15.02
N GLU A 380 -146.60 -34.20 -16.18
CA GLU A 380 -145.62 -33.77 -17.18
C GLU A 380 -144.70 -32.67 -16.63
N LEU A 381 -145.26 -31.65 -15.97
CA LEU A 381 -144.47 -30.61 -15.28
C LEU A 381 -143.62 -31.18 -14.13
N GLN A 382 -144.13 -32.17 -13.39
CA GLN A 382 -143.34 -32.84 -12.34
C GLN A 382 -142.16 -33.63 -12.92
N GLN A 383 -142.34 -34.27 -14.08
CA GLN A 383 -141.25 -34.95 -14.77
C GLN A 383 -140.20 -33.96 -15.26
N GLN A 384 -140.62 -32.83 -15.86
CA GLN A 384 -139.69 -31.77 -16.27
C GLN A 384 -138.92 -31.17 -15.09
N LEU A 385 -139.57 -30.99 -13.93
CA LEU A 385 -138.88 -30.53 -12.71
C LEU A 385 -137.84 -31.55 -12.24
N ALA A 386 -138.16 -32.85 -12.25
CA ALA A 386 -137.22 -33.89 -11.87
C ALA A 386 -135.99 -33.95 -12.81
N ASP A 387 -136.22 -33.78 -14.12
CA ASP A 387 -135.13 -33.73 -15.12
C ASP A 387 -134.24 -32.50 -14.91
N LEU A 388 -134.82 -31.32 -14.62
CA LEU A 388 -134.06 -30.10 -14.30
C LEU A 388 -133.30 -30.20 -12.98
N GLU A 389 -133.89 -30.82 -11.94
CA GLU A 389 -133.21 -31.07 -10.67
C GLU A 389 -132.02 -32.02 -10.84
N ALA A 390 -132.15 -33.05 -11.70
CA ALA A 390 -131.06 -33.94 -12.04
C ALA A 390 -129.92 -33.20 -12.77
N GLN A 391 -130.25 -32.34 -13.74
CA GLN A 391 -129.26 -31.51 -14.44
C GLN A 391 -128.58 -30.51 -13.50
N LEU A 392 -129.31 -29.93 -12.54
CA LEU A 392 -128.75 -29.02 -11.55
C LEU A 392 -127.73 -29.74 -10.65
N LEU A 393 -128.06 -30.96 -10.19
CA LEU A 393 -127.16 -31.79 -9.39
C LEU A 393 -125.89 -32.16 -10.16
N GLU A 394 -126.03 -32.57 -11.42
CA GLU A 394 -124.89 -32.89 -12.28
C GLU A 394 -123.99 -31.66 -12.50
N ALA A 395 -124.59 -30.49 -12.76
CA ALA A 395 -123.84 -29.23 -12.89
C ALA A 395 -123.16 -28.81 -11.58
N GLN A 396 -123.77 -29.06 -10.42
CA GLN A 396 -123.16 -28.80 -9.12
C GLN A 396 -121.97 -29.72 -8.85
N GLU A 397 -122.07 -31.00 -9.20
CA GLU A 397 -120.96 -31.95 -9.08
C GLU A 397 -119.78 -31.55 -9.99
N GLN A 398 -120.06 -31.14 -11.22
CA GLN A 398 -119.04 -30.58 -12.13
C GLN A 398 -118.40 -29.29 -11.58
N LEU A 399 -119.19 -28.42 -10.93
CA LEU A 399 -118.65 -27.20 -10.32
C LEU A 399 -117.73 -27.51 -9.15
N ILE A 400 -118.10 -28.45 -8.27
CA ILE A 400 -117.29 -28.85 -7.11
C ILE A 400 -115.97 -29.45 -7.59
N THR A 401 -116.02 -30.38 -8.55
CA THR A 401 -114.80 -31.00 -9.10
C THR A 401 -113.89 -29.98 -9.78
N ALA A 402 -114.44 -29.03 -10.52
CA ALA A 402 -113.66 -27.92 -11.10
C ALA A 402 -113.05 -27.00 -10.03
N GLN A 403 -113.77 -26.72 -8.94
CA GLN A 403 -113.27 -25.92 -7.82
C GLN A 403 -112.13 -26.64 -7.09
N GLU A 404 -112.26 -27.93 -6.80
CA GLU A 404 -111.20 -28.72 -6.17
C GLU A 404 -109.94 -28.79 -7.05
N GLN A 405 -110.10 -28.92 -8.37
CA GLN A 405 -108.97 -28.88 -9.31
C GLN A 405 -108.30 -27.50 -9.37
N ALA A 406 -109.08 -26.41 -9.35
CA ALA A 406 -108.54 -25.05 -9.30
C ALA A 406 -107.78 -24.78 -7.98
N GLU A 407 -108.30 -25.26 -6.85
CA GLU A 407 -107.60 -25.18 -5.56
C GLU A 407 -106.31 -26.02 -5.55
N ALA A 408 -106.32 -27.23 -6.12
CA ALA A 408 -105.11 -28.03 -6.26
C ALA A 408 -104.05 -27.32 -7.12
N ALA A 409 -104.44 -26.80 -8.29
CA ALA A 409 -103.55 -26.07 -9.18
C ALA A 409 -102.98 -24.79 -8.55
N THR A 410 -103.75 -24.09 -7.71
CA THR A 410 -103.24 -22.90 -6.99
C THR A 410 -102.25 -23.27 -5.88
N ARG A 411 -102.45 -24.39 -5.18
CA ARG A 411 -101.48 -24.94 -4.22
C ARG A 411 -100.18 -25.33 -4.92
N ASP A 412 -100.26 -26.05 -6.04
CA ASP A 412 -99.09 -26.46 -6.81
C ASP A 412 -98.32 -25.24 -7.35
N LYS A 413 -99.02 -24.26 -7.93
CA LYS A 413 -98.43 -22.97 -8.34
C LYS A 413 -97.67 -22.29 -7.21
N ALA A 414 -98.23 -22.25 -5.99
CA ALA A 414 -97.56 -21.65 -4.85
C ALA A 414 -96.29 -22.39 -4.44
N THR A 415 -96.25 -23.73 -4.56
CA THR A 415 -95.03 -24.50 -4.29
C THR A 415 -93.96 -24.30 -5.36
N ILE A 416 -94.35 -24.18 -6.63
CA ILE A 416 -93.43 -23.92 -7.75
C ILE A 416 -92.82 -22.53 -7.60
N LEU A 417 -93.62 -21.49 -7.29
CA LEU A 417 -93.13 -20.14 -7.07
C LEU A 417 -92.10 -20.07 -5.93
N LYS A 418 -92.34 -20.77 -4.81
CA LYS A 418 -91.36 -20.86 -3.72
C LYS A 418 -90.04 -21.53 -4.14
N ARG A 419 -90.10 -22.55 -5.00
CA ARG A 419 -88.90 -23.19 -5.56
C ARG A 419 -88.16 -22.25 -6.52
N GLU A 420 -88.88 -21.54 -7.39
CA GLU A 420 -88.32 -20.54 -8.29
C GLU A 420 -87.64 -19.39 -7.53
N GLU A 421 -88.26 -18.89 -6.45
CA GLU A 421 -87.65 -17.90 -5.56
C GLU A 421 -86.36 -18.43 -4.92
N GLY A 422 -86.35 -19.69 -4.47
CA GLY A 422 -85.14 -20.35 -3.96
C GLY A 422 -84.04 -20.50 -5.01
N HIS A 423 -84.39 -20.83 -6.26
CA HIS A 423 -83.44 -20.90 -7.36
C HIS A 423 -82.90 -19.51 -7.74
N LYS A 424 -83.76 -18.48 -7.78
CA LYS A 424 -83.36 -17.09 -8.02
C LYS A 424 -82.38 -16.60 -6.96
N ALA A 425 -82.66 -16.83 -5.68
CA ALA A 425 -81.75 -16.47 -4.59
C ALA A 425 -80.39 -17.20 -4.69
N ARG A 426 -80.40 -18.48 -5.11
CA ARG A 426 -79.15 -19.23 -5.32
C ARG A 426 -78.38 -18.72 -6.53
N ILE A 427 -79.05 -18.38 -7.63
CA ILE A 427 -78.44 -17.78 -8.82
C ILE A 427 -77.83 -16.42 -8.46
N GLU A 428 -78.56 -15.56 -7.73
CA GLU A 428 -78.03 -14.27 -7.27
C GLU A 428 -76.80 -14.44 -6.37
N GLY A 429 -76.83 -15.41 -5.44
CA GLY A 429 -75.68 -15.73 -4.60
C GLY A 429 -74.48 -16.25 -5.39
N LEU A 430 -74.70 -17.10 -6.40
CA LEU A 430 -73.65 -17.58 -7.29
C LEU A 430 -73.11 -16.47 -8.20
N SER A 431 -73.97 -15.62 -8.77
CA SER A 431 -73.56 -14.46 -9.57
C SER A 431 -72.75 -13.47 -8.75
N LYS A 432 -73.07 -13.29 -7.45
CA LYS A 432 -72.25 -12.49 -6.55
C LYS A 432 -70.85 -13.10 -6.37
N LYS A 433 -70.77 -14.39 -6.10
CA LYS A 433 -69.48 -15.10 -5.98
C LYS A 433 -68.66 -15.07 -7.27
N VAL A 434 -69.30 -15.19 -8.44
CA VAL A 434 -68.61 -15.06 -9.72
C VAL A 434 -67.99 -13.68 -9.87
N ARG A 435 -68.72 -12.60 -9.53
CA ARG A 435 -68.17 -11.23 -9.55
C ARG A 435 -67.04 -11.03 -8.54
N GLU A 436 -67.14 -11.63 -7.36
CA GLU A 436 -66.08 -11.61 -6.34
C GLU A 436 -64.81 -12.30 -6.87
N LEU A 437 -64.93 -13.50 -7.45
CA LEU A 437 -63.81 -14.24 -8.06
C LEU A 437 -63.23 -13.55 -9.31
N GLU A 438 -64.07 -12.91 -10.13
CA GLU A 438 -63.60 -12.12 -11.28
C GLU A 438 -62.77 -10.92 -10.80
N ALA A 439 -63.19 -10.24 -9.74
CA ALA A 439 -62.43 -9.15 -9.14
C ALA A 439 -61.09 -9.63 -8.55
N GLU A 440 -61.08 -10.76 -7.83
CA GLU A 440 -59.84 -11.38 -7.32
C GLU A 440 -58.91 -11.80 -8.47
N LEU A 441 -59.44 -12.32 -9.56
CA LEU A 441 -58.67 -12.70 -10.74
C LEU A 441 -58.05 -11.48 -11.43
N ASP A 442 -58.81 -10.39 -11.57
CA ASP A 442 -58.30 -9.16 -12.17
C ASP A 442 -57.24 -8.50 -11.27
N GLU A 443 -57.42 -8.52 -9.95
CA GLU A 443 -56.40 -8.06 -9.01
C GLU A 443 -55.11 -8.91 -9.12
N ALA A 444 -55.23 -10.23 -9.12
CA ALA A 444 -54.10 -11.14 -9.30
C ALA A 444 -53.38 -10.94 -10.65
N ARG A 445 -54.14 -10.68 -11.74
CA ARG A 445 -53.57 -10.35 -13.05
C ARG A 445 -52.81 -9.04 -13.04
N THR A 446 -53.34 -8.01 -12.38
CA THR A 446 -52.62 -6.72 -12.27
C THR A 446 -51.37 -6.83 -11.42
N ALA A 447 -51.40 -7.63 -10.35
CA ALA A 447 -50.22 -7.92 -9.54
C ALA A 447 -49.15 -8.65 -10.36
N ALA A 448 -49.53 -9.72 -11.07
CA ALA A 448 -48.62 -10.46 -11.95
C ALA A 448 -48.04 -9.57 -13.07
N ALA A 449 -48.84 -8.68 -13.66
CA ALA A 449 -48.38 -7.74 -14.67
C ALA A 449 -47.30 -6.78 -14.11
N ARG A 450 -47.49 -6.27 -12.88
CA ARG A 450 -46.49 -5.42 -12.20
C ARG A 450 -45.21 -6.17 -11.88
N GLU A 451 -45.31 -7.44 -11.45
CA GLU A 451 -44.12 -8.27 -11.20
C GLU A 451 -43.33 -8.54 -12.48
N VAL A 452 -44.01 -8.80 -13.60
CA VAL A 452 -43.37 -8.97 -14.90
C VAL A 452 -42.70 -7.66 -15.36
N GLU A 453 -43.36 -6.52 -15.17
CA GLU A 453 -42.77 -5.21 -15.49
C GLU A 453 -41.54 -4.92 -14.64
N ALA A 454 -41.59 -5.20 -13.32
CA ALA A 454 -40.45 -5.06 -12.42
C ALA A 454 -39.31 -6.03 -12.77
N ALA A 455 -39.62 -7.27 -13.16
CA ALA A 455 -38.62 -8.24 -13.60
C ALA A 455 -37.95 -7.81 -14.90
N ASN A 456 -38.70 -7.27 -15.86
CA ASN A 456 -38.17 -6.73 -17.12
C ASN A 456 -37.30 -5.50 -16.88
N ALA A 457 -37.67 -4.63 -15.95
CA ALA A 457 -36.84 -3.48 -15.56
C ALA A 457 -35.50 -3.92 -14.96
N ARG A 458 -35.52 -4.88 -14.01
CA ARG A 458 -34.28 -5.46 -13.45
C ARG A 458 -33.43 -6.16 -14.50
N ALA A 459 -34.04 -6.85 -15.46
CA ALA A 459 -33.32 -7.48 -16.56
C ALA A 459 -32.65 -6.43 -17.45
N ALA A 460 -33.32 -5.31 -17.75
CA ALA A 460 -32.75 -4.22 -18.51
C ALA A 460 -31.57 -3.55 -17.77
N GLU A 461 -31.67 -3.34 -16.45
CA GLU A 461 -30.58 -2.83 -15.61
C GLU A 461 -29.39 -3.81 -15.54
N ALA A 462 -29.67 -5.11 -15.48
CA ALA A 462 -28.65 -6.14 -15.55
C ALA A 462 -27.94 -6.16 -16.92
N GLU A 463 -28.67 -5.94 -18.02
CA GLU A 463 -28.09 -5.83 -19.35
C GLU A 463 -27.21 -4.58 -19.51
N THR A 464 -27.62 -3.43 -18.97
CA THR A 464 -26.81 -2.20 -19.05
C THR A 464 -25.54 -2.31 -18.22
N SER A 465 -25.64 -2.85 -17.00
CA SER A 465 -24.46 -3.11 -16.16
C SER A 465 -23.53 -4.13 -16.81
N ALA A 466 -24.05 -5.22 -17.37
CA ALA A 466 -23.24 -6.21 -18.11
C ALA A 466 -22.52 -5.59 -19.32
N ARG A 467 -23.17 -4.70 -20.08
CA ARG A 467 -22.52 -3.96 -21.18
C ARG A 467 -21.41 -3.05 -20.68
N SER A 468 -21.65 -2.31 -19.60
CA SER A 468 -20.62 -1.42 -19.03
C SER A 468 -19.40 -2.20 -18.51
N LEU A 469 -19.62 -3.36 -17.88
CA LEU A 469 -18.55 -4.25 -17.43
C LEU A 469 -17.78 -4.85 -18.62
N ALA A 470 -18.46 -5.20 -19.70
CA ALA A 470 -17.82 -5.68 -20.92
C ALA A 470 -16.94 -4.59 -21.56
N GLU A 471 -17.39 -3.35 -21.58
CA GLU A 471 -16.59 -2.20 -22.06
C GLU A 471 -15.36 -1.95 -21.16
N GLN A 472 -15.53 -2.02 -19.83
CA GLN A 472 -14.40 -1.94 -18.89
C GLN A 472 -13.39 -3.07 -19.08
N LEU A 473 -13.87 -4.29 -19.33
CA LEU A 473 -13.02 -5.44 -19.60
C LEU A 473 -12.24 -5.28 -20.92
N GLU A 474 -12.87 -4.75 -21.96
CA GLU A 474 -12.18 -4.44 -23.22
C GLU A 474 -11.12 -3.34 -23.02
N GLN A 475 -11.43 -2.31 -22.24
CA GLN A 475 -10.51 -1.22 -21.93
C GLN A 475 -9.29 -1.71 -21.14
N THR A 476 -9.51 -2.48 -20.07
CA THR A 476 -8.43 -3.07 -19.28
C THR A 476 -7.58 -4.06 -20.08
N GLN A 477 -8.18 -4.79 -21.04
CA GLN A 477 -7.42 -5.63 -21.98
C GLN A 477 -6.53 -4.82 -22.91
N LYS A 478 -6.98 -3.66 -23.40
CA LYS A 478 -6.15 -2.74 -24.21
C LYS A 478 -5.00 -2.18 -23.40
N GLU A 479 -5.27 -1.73 -22.16
CA GLU A 479 -4.24 -1.23 -21.25
C GLU A 479 -3.20 -2.31 -20.93
N LEU A 480 -3.62 -3.55 -20.69
CA LEU A 480 -2.71 -4.69 -20.51
C LEU A 480 -1.87 -4.98 -21.76
N ALA A 481 -2.44 -4.83 -22.96
CA ALA A 481 -1.68 -5.00 -24.21
C ALA A 481 -0.63 -3.90 -24.38
N ASP A 482 -0.97 -2.65 -24.07
CA ASP A 482 -0.03 -1.53 -24.12
C ASP A 482 1.09 -1.68 -23.09
N LEU A 483 0.77 -2.06 -21.85
CA LEU A 483 1.76 -2.34 -20.81
C LEU A 483 2.70 -3.49 -21.19
N ARG A 484 2.19 -4.56 -21.82
CA ARG A 484 3.02 -5.66 -22.34
C ARG A 484 3.96 -5.21 -23.45
N SER A 485 3.49 -4.32 -24.34
CA SER A 485 4.33 -3.72 -25.39
C SER A 485 5.44 -2.85 -24.78
N GLN A 486 5.11 -2.05 -23.77
CA GLN A 486 6.09 -1.24 -23.03
C GLN A 486 7.11 -2.12 -22.32
N LEU A 487 6.68 -3.20 -21.66
CA LEU A 487 7.56 -4.16 -21.01
C LEU A 487 8.54 -4.80 -22.01
N ALA A 488 8.05 -5.27 -23.16
CA ALA A 488 8.89 -5.84 -24.21
C ALA A 488 9.92 -4.83 -24.74
N PHE A 489 9.52 -3.55 -24.87
CA PHE A 489 10.44 -2.48 -25.27
C PHE A 489 11.50 -2.18 -24.19
N THR A 490 11.13 -2.19 -22.91
CA THR A 490 12.10 -1.97 -21.82
C THR A 490 13.05 -3.15 -21.67
N GLU A 491 12.57 -4.38 -21.83
CA GLU A 491 13.40 -5.59 -21.86
C GLU A 491 14.43 -5.53 -23.00
N GLN A 492 14.00 -5.15 -24.21
CA GLN A 492 14.93 -4.98 -25.34
C GLN A 492 16.01 -3.93 -25.04
N ARG A 493 15.64 -2.77 -24.49
CA ARG A 493 16.62 -1.74 -24.12
C ARG A 493 17.57 -2.19 -23.02
N PHE A 494 17.09 -3.02 -22.08
CA PHE A 494 17.92 -3.59 -21.04
C PHE A 494 18.94 -4.56 -21.64
N GLU A 495 18.53 -5.38 -22.61
CA GLU A 495 19.41 -6.31 -23.31
C GLU A 495 20.48 -5.56 -24.13
N GLU A 496 20.09 -4.53 -24.89
CA GLU A 496 21.01 -3.64 -25.60
C GLU A 496 22.01 -2.95 -24.65
N ALA A 497 21.54 -2.50 -23.48
CA ALA A 497 22.39 -1.90 -22.46
C ALA A 497 23.35 -2.93 -21.83
N SER A 498 22.90 -4.15 -21.58
CA SER A 498 23.71 -5.24 -21.07
C SER A 498 24.83 -5.61 -22.04
N GLU A 499 24.52 -5.73 -23.33
CA GLU A 499 25.53 -5.96 -24.38
C GLU A 499 26.57 -4.83 -24.43
N SER A 500 26.13 -3.56 -24.30
CA SER A 500 27.03 -2.41 -24.24
C SER A 500 27.94 -2.44 -23.02
N VAL A 501 27.42 -2.84 -21.85
CA VAL A 501 28.22 -3.01 -20.62
C VAL A 501 29.25 -4.12 -20.78
N GLU A 502 28.88 -5.25 -21.40
CA GLU A 502 29.85 -6.31 -21.71
C GLU A 502 30.95 -5.82 -22.67
N GLU A 503 30.59 -5.07 -23.71
CA GLU A 503 31.56 -4.50 -24.64
C GLU A 503 32.52 -3.52 -23.95
N LEU A 504 32.00 -2.66 -23.07
CA LEU A 504 32.82 -1.77 -22.24
C LEU A 504 33.70 -2.56 -21.27
N GLY A 505 33.20 -3.66 -20.70
CA GLY A 505 33.97 -4.58 -19.88
C GLY A 505 35.15 -5.19 -20.63
N ARG A 506 34.94 -5.65 -21.87
CA ARG A 506 36.00 -6.16 -22.76
C ARG A 506 37.04 -5.07 -23.07
N LYS A 507 36.59 -3.86 -23.44
CA LYS A 507 37.47 -2.71 -23.72
C LYS A 507 38.29 -2.30 -22.50
N ASN A 508 37.72 -2.31 -21.30
CA ASN A 508 38.44 -2.02 -20.07
C ASN A 508 39.49 -3.08 -19.75
N ALA A 509 39.21 -4.36 -20.01
CA ALA A 509 40.20 -5.43 -19.85
C ALA A 509 41.37 -5.25 -20.84
N GLU A 510 41.09 -4.94 -22.11
CA GLU A 510 42.12 -4.64 -23.12
C GLU A 510 42.98 -3.43 -22.73
N LEU A 511 42.36 -2.37 -22.21
CA LEU A 511 43.08 -1.20 -21.69
C LEU A 511 43.93 -1.53 -20.48
N ALA A 512 43.44 -2.36 -19.55
CA ALA A 512 44.22 -2.81 -18.39
C ALA A 512 45.47 -3.60 -18.81
N ASP A 513 45.32 -4.52 -19.78
CA ASP A 513 46.45 -5.26 -20.35
C ASP A 513 47.45 -4.34 -21.07
N ALA A 514 46.97 -3.31 -21.78
CA ALA A 514 47.82 -2.33 -22.42
C ALA A 514 48.59 -1.47 -21.41
N VAL A 515 47.94 -1.04 -20.33
CA VAL A 515 48.58 -0.31 -19.22
C VAL A 515 49.66 -1.18 -18.56
N ALA A 516 49.37 -2.45 -18.28
CA ALA A 516 50.35 -3.37 -17.69
C ALA A 516 51.60 -3.53 -18.58
N LYS A 517 51.44 -3.63 -19.91
CA LYS A 517 52.56 -3.65 -20.86
C LYS A 517 53.38 -2.36 -20.85
N LEU A 518 52.71 -1.21 -20.83
CA LEU A 518 53.38 0.09 -20.78
C LEU A 518 54.14 0.29 -19.46
N GLU A 519 53.59 -0.17 -18.34
CA GLU A 519 54.29 -0.15 -17.04
C GLU A 519 55.54 -1.04 -17.05
N GLU A 520 55.48 -2.21 -17.67
CA GLU A 520 56.64 -3.09 -17.86
C GLU A 520 57.71 -2.43 -18.75
N GLU A 521 57.31 -1.83 -19.87
CA GLU A 521 58.22 -1.06 -20.75
C GLU A 521 58.86 0.13 -20.02
N LEU A 522 58.07 0.85 -19.21
CA LEU A 522 58.55 1.97 -18.40
C LEU A 522 59.53 1.50 -17.31
N ALA A 523 59.27 0.35 -16.67
CA ALA A 523 60.18 -0.24 -15.69
C ALA A 523 61.51 -0.65 -16.35
N ASN A 524 61.44 -1.28 -17.53
CA ASN A 524 62.63 -1.70 -18.28
C ASN A 524 63.46 -0.50 -18.74
N THR A 525 62.82 0.55 -19.27
CA THR A 525 63.52 1.78 -19.67
C THR A 525 64.13 2.52 -18.49
N ARG A 526 63.44 2.59 -17.34
CA ARG A 526 64.00 3.14 -16.10
C ARG A 526 65.24 2.38 -15.66
N ARG A 527 65.16 1.04 -15.59
CA ARG A 527 66.29 0.19 -15.22
C ARG A 527 67.49 0.39 -16.16
N ALA A 528 67.25 0.41 -17.47
CA ALA A 528 68.30 0.69 -18.46
C ALA A 528 68.92 2.09 -18.28
N SER A 529 68.10 3.09 -17.93
CA SER A 529 68.58 4.46 -17.69
C SER A 529 69.40 4.58 -16.40
N GLU A 530 69.02 3.85 -15.35
CA GLU A 530 69.77 3.78 -14.08
C GLU A 530 71.11 3.05 -14.26
N GLU A 531 71.11 1.93 -14.99
CA GLU A 531 72.33 1.20 -15.32
C GLU A 531 73.28 2.06 -16.17
N ALA A 532 72.76 2.78 -17.17
CA ALA A 532 73.55 3.70 -17.99
C ALA A 532 74.12 4.86 -17.16
N LEU A 533 73.34 5.43 -16.23
CA LEU A 533 73.81 6.48 -15.33
C LEU A 533 74.89 5.96 -14.37
N ALA A 534 74.75 4.75 -13.85
CA ALA A 534 75.75 4.12 -13.00
C ALA A 534 77.07 3.90 -13.75
N GLN A 535 77.00 3.36 -14.97
CA GLN A 535 78.17 3.19 -15.85
C GLN A 535 78.84 4.53 -16.19
N ALA A 536 78.05 5.56 -16.49
CA ALA A 536 78.58 6.89 -16.78
C ALA A 536 79.28 7.52 -15.55
N LYS A 537 78.70 7.35 -14.34
CA LYS A 537 79.33 7.80 -13.10
C LYS A 537 80.63 7.06 -12.82
N GLU A 538 80.65 5.75 -12.99
CA GLU A 538 81.87 4.93 -12.79
C GLU A 538 82.96 5.32 -13.78
N ALA A 539 82.62 5.53 -15.05
CA ALA A 539 83.55 6.00 -16.07
C ALA A 539 84.12 7.40 -15.75
N ALA A 540 83.26 8.34 -15.32
CA ALA A 540 83.70 9.67 -14.93
C ALA A 540 84.58 9.66 -13.66
N GLU A 541 84.27 8.79 -12.69
CA GLU A 541 85.11 8.57 -11.52
C GLU A 541 86.46 7.96 -11.89
N ALA A 542 86.49 7.01 -12.83
CA ALA A 542 87.73 6.43 -13.35
C ALA A 542 88.58 7.50 -14.04
N GLU A 543 87.99 8.30 -14.93
CA GLU A 543 88.69 9.39 -15.63
C GLU A 543 89.24 10.43 -14.63
N LYS A 544 88.46 10.77 -13.59
CA LYS A 544 88.91 11.66 -12.51
C LYS A 544 90.05 11.03 -11.69
N ARG A 545 89.99 9.73 -11.37
CA ARG A 545 91.07 9.01 -10.68
C ARG A 545 92.34 9.02 -11.51
N ASP A 546 92.23 8.77 -12.82
CA ASP A 546 93.38 8.77 -13.73
C ASP A 546 94.00 10.17 -13.86
N ALA A 547 93.17 11.22 -13.95
CA ALA A 547 93.65 12.60 -13.96
C ALA A 547 94.36 12.99 -12.65
N LEU A 548 93.79 12.62 -11.49
CA LEU A 548 94.43 12.86 -10.19
C LEU A 548 95.73 12.08 -10.03
N ALA A 549 95.78 10.83 -10.53
CA ALA A 549 96.99 10.02 -10.51
C ALA A 549 98.08 10.63 -11.40
N ALA A 550 97.72 11.16 -12.58
CA ALA A 550 98.65 11.87 -13.45
C ALA A 550 99.19 13.15 -12.79
N GLN A 551 98.32 13.95 -12.16
CA GLN A 551 98.73 15.16 -11.44
C GLN A 551 99.63 14.83 -10.24
N ALA A 552 99.31 13.78 -9.47
CA ALA A 552 100.15 13.32 -8.37
C ALA A 552 101.54 12.87 -8.87
N ALA A 553 101.62 12.20 -10.02
CA ALA A 553 102.89 11.80 -10.62
C ALA A 553 103.71 13.00 -11.12
N GLU A 554 103.07 14.06 -11.59
CA GLU A 554 103.75 15.31 -11.97
C GLU A 554 104.32 16.02 -10.74
N HIS A 555 103.51 16.25 -9.71
CA HIS A 555 103.99 16.83 -8.45
C HIS A 555 105.08 16.00 -7.79
N GLN A 556 105.00 14.66 -7.87
CA GLN A 556 106.05 13.79 -7.37
C GLN A 556 107.38 14.02 -8.12
N ARG A 557 107.35 14.19 -9.45
CA ARG A 557 108.54 14.50 -10.25
C ARG A 557 109.10 15.89 -9.94
N GLU A 558 108.24 16.88 -9.71
CA GLU A 558 108.65 18.23 -9.29
C GLU A 558 109.36 18.18 -7.93
N LEU A 559 108.77 17.48 -6.95
CA LEU A 559 109.38 17.26 -5.63
C LEU A 559 110.71 16.52 -5.73
N GLU A 560 110.80 15.44 -6.52
CA GLU A 560 112.06 14.72 -6.75
C GLU A 560 113.13 15.61 -7.39
N PHE A 561 112.73 16.50 -8.30
CA PHE A 561 113.63 17.48 -8.91
C PHE A 561 114.11 18.51 -7.88
N GLU A 562 113.22 19.08 -7.07
CA GLU A 562 113.57 20.01 -5.98
C GLU A 562 114.47 19.35 -4.94
N GLU A 563 114.14 18.11 -4.51
CA GLU A 563 115.00 17.32 -3.64
C GLU A 563 116.38 17.11 -4.25
N SER A 564 116.47 16.83 -5.56
CA SER A 564 117.76 16.67 -6.24
C SER A 564 118.56 17.97 -6.25
N GLN A 565 117.91 19.12 -6.45
CA GLN A 565 118.57 20.42 -6.40
C GLN A 565 119.06 20.74 -4.99
N HIS A 566 118.21 20.57 -3.99
CA HIS A 566 118.58 20.78 -2.59
C HIS A 566 119.70 19.84 -2.16
N ARG A 567 119.68 18.56 -2.57
CA ARG A 567 120.79 17.63 -2.31
C ARG A 567 122.09 18.11 -2.95
N ALA A 568 122.07 18.53 -4.21
CA ALA A 568 123.25 19.07 -4.89
C ALA A 568 123.78 20.36 -4.23
N GLU A 569 122.89 21.26 -3.79
CA GLU A 569 123.24 22.46 -3.05
C GLU A 569 123.84 22.13 -1.67
N THR A 570 123.27 21.14 -0.97
CA THR A 570 123.79 20.65 0.31
C THR A 570 125.18 20.05 0.15
N GLU A 571 125.42 19.25 -0.89
CA GLU A 571 126.75 18.70 -1.22
C GLU A 571 127.74 19.81 -1.56
N ARG A 572 127.33 20.82 -2.33
CA ARG A 572 128.15 21.98 -2.64
C ARG A 572 128.53 22.75 -1.37
N LEU A 573 127.56 23.10 -0.53
CA LEU A 573 127.80 23.80 0.74
C LEU A 573 128.69 22.98 1.66
N ARG A 574 128.51 21.66 1.71
CA ARG A 574 129.40 20.75 2.44
C ARG A 574 130.83 20.81 1.93
N GLY A 575 131.05 20.82 0.62
CA GLY A 575 132.38 21.00 0.02
C GLY A 575 132.99 22.38 0.32
N GLU A 576 132.18 23.45 0.34
CA GLU A 576 132.62 24.79 0.75
C GLU A 576 133.03 24.82 2.23
N ILE A 577 132.27 24.16 3.12
CA ILE A 577 132.60 23.99 4.54
C ILE A 577 133.89 23.18 4.71
N GLU A 578 134.05 22.07 4.01
CA GLU A 578 135.28 21.25 4.07
C GLU A 578 136.51 22.06 3.64
N SER A 579 136.40 22.83 2.54
CA SER A 579 137.44 23.76 2.10
C SER A 579 137.72 24.89 3.10
N ALA A 580 136.68 25.46 3.72
CA ALA A 580 136.84 26.47 4.77
C ALA A 580 137.51 25.88 6.02
N THR A 581 137.16 24.65 6.39
CA THR A 581 137.75 23.93 7.52
C THR A 581 139.22 23.63 7.25
N ALA A 582 139.57 23.16 6.05
CA ALA A 582 140.97 22.96 5.66
C ALA A 582 141.79 24.27 5.72
N ARG A 583 141.22 25.38 5.25
CA ARG A 583 141.83 26.71 5.38
C ARG A 583 142.00 27.15 6.83
N ALA A 584 141.01 26.88 7.68
CA ALA A 584 141.11 27.17 9.12
C ALA A 584 142.24 26.36 9.76
N THR A 585 142.37 25.07 9.45
CA THR A 585 143.46 24.23 9.97
C THR A 585 144.84 24.67 9.49
N ASP A 586 144.96 25.12 8.24
CA ASP A 586 146.22 25.66 7.71
C ASP A 586 146.61 26.98 8.39
N LEU A 587 145.62 27.87 8.61
CA LEU A 587 145.81 29.10 9.38
C LEU A 587 146.20 28.81 10.83
N GLU A 588 145.57 27.83 11.49
CA GLU A 588 145.95 27.39 12.84
C GLU A 588 147.39 26.87 12.89
N ALA A 589 147.81 26.06 11.91
CA ALA A 589 149.20 25.61 11.80
C ALA A 589 150.16 26.80 11.64
N ARG A 590 149.80 27.81 10.83
CA ARG A 590 150.60 29.02 10.64
C ARG A 590 150.67 29.88 11.90
N VAL A 591 149.58 29.97 12.66
CA VAL A 591 149.57 30.66 13.97
C VAL A 591 150.52 29.96 14.94
N ASN A 592 150.48 28.62 15.03
CA ASN A 592 151.38 27.86 15.90
C ASN A 592 152.86 28.04 15.51
N GLU A 593 153.17 28.08 14.22
CA GLU A 593 154.52 28.37 13.71
C GLU A 593 155.00 29.77 14.14
N LEU A 594 154.16 30.80 13.95
CA LEU A 594 154.46 32.17 14.36
C LEU A 594 154.58 32.32 15.88
N GLU A 595 153.80 31.56 16.67
CA GLU A 595 153.94 31.51 18.12
C GLU A 595 155.27 30.87 18.55
N GLY A 596 155.73 29.85 17.83
CA GLY A 596 157.06 29.27 17.98
C GLY A 596 158.16 30.30 17.72
N GLU A 597 158.12 30.99 16.58
CA GLU A 597 159.06 32.08 16.23
C GLU A 597 159.04 33.18 17.29
N ARG A 598 157.86 33.58 17.78
CA ARG A 598 157.72 34.59 18.84
C ARG A 598 158.38 34.12 20.14
N SER A 599 158.25 32.85 20.50
CA SER A 599 158.87 32.29 21.70
C SER A 599 160.40 32.27 21.60
N GLU A 600 160.95 31.93 20.42
CA GLU A 600 162.40 31.96 20.19
C GLU A 600 162.95 33.39 20.30
N LEU A 601 162.29 34.36 19.65
CA LEU A 601 162.65 35.78 19.75
C LEU A 601 162.54 36.30 21.18
N GLN A 602 161.53 35.88 21.95
CA GLN A 602 161.42 36.23 23.37
C GLN A 602 162.59 35.66 24.19
N GLY A 603 163.05 34.45 23.89
CA GLY A 603 164.24 33.85 24.49
C GLY A 603 165.52 34.64 24.19
N GLU A 604 165.69 35.10 22.94
CA GLU A 604 166.81 35.96 22.56
C GLU A 604 166.77 37.31 23.29
N VAL A 605 165.61 37.94 23.39
CA VAL A 605 165.44 39.20 24.12
C VAL A 605 165.82 39.03 25.59
N GLN A 606 165.37 37.96 26.26
CA GLN A 606 165.72 37.69 27.66
C GLN A 606 167.23 37.46 27.84
N ARG A 607 167.86 36.74 26.90
CA ARG A 607 169.31 36.52 26.92
C ARG A 607 170.08 37.84 26.78
N LEU A 608 169.69 38.68 25.83
CA LEU A 608 170.31 39.99 25.63
C LEU A 608 170.12 40.90 26.85
N GLN A 609 168.94 40.87 27.49
CA GLN A 609 168.67 41.61 28.73
C GLN A 609 169.55 41.15 29.91
N ALA A 610 169.78 39.84 30.05
CA ALA A 610 170.70 39.30 31.06
C ALA A 610 172.15 39.76 30.79
N GLU A 611 172.57 39.81 29.53
CA GLU A 611 173.90 40.28 29.13
C GLU A 611 174.06 41.78 29.38
N THR A 612 173.02 42.60 29.16
CA THR A 612 173.06 44.04 29.44
C THR A 612 173.11 44.34 30.93
N THR A 613 172.42 43.54 31.74
CA THR A 613 172.43 43.71 33.21
C THR A 613 173.76 43.32 33.83
N ASP A 614 174.42 42.26 33.35
CA ASP A 614 175.77 41.89 33.82
C ASP A 614 176.81 42.95 33.42
N LEU A 615 176.76 43.43 32.17
CA LEU A 615 177.61 44.55 31.72
C LEU A 615 177.38 45.83 32.54
N GLY A 616 176.12 46.14 32.88
CA GLY A 616 175.79 47.25 33.77
C GLY A 616 176.41 47.11 35.17
N GLY A 617 176.39 45.89 35.73
CA GLY A 617 177.03 45.59 37.01
C GLY A 617 178.56 45.69 36.97
N GLN A 618 179.19 45.28 35.85
CA GLN A 618 180.64 45.44 35.65
C GLN A 618 181.05 46.92 35.57
N LEU A 619 180.26 47.75 34.88
CA LEU A 619 180.51 49.18 34.74
C LEU A 619 180.44 49.92 36.09
N GLU A 620 179.46 49.59 36.95
CA GLU A 620 179.32 50.18 38.28
C GLU A 620 180.50 49.81 39.21
N ARG A 621 180.97 48.55 39.18
CA ARG A 621 182.15 48.14 39.95
C ARG A 621 183.40 48.93 39.56
N GLU A 622 183.64 49.09 38.26
CA GLU A 622 184.75 49.91 37.75
C GLU A 622 184.63 51.39 38.13
N ARG A 623 183.42 51.96 38.10
CA ARG A 623 183.19 53.34 38.57
C ARG A 623 183.53 53.52 40.05
N THR A 624 183.10 52.60 40.90
CA THR A 624 183.40 52.67 42.35
C THR A 624 184.89 52.52 42.64
N ALA A 625 185.58 51.59 41.97
CA ALA A 625 187.03 51.44 42.09
C ALA A 625 187.77 52.73 41.67
N ARG A 626 187.33 53.37 40.59
CA ARG A 626 187.91 54.63 40.10
C ARG A 626 187.77 55.78 41.11
N GLN A 627 186.60 55.92 41.75
CA GLN A 627 186.38 56.92 42.80
C GLN A 627 187.28 56.71 44.03
N GLU A 628 187.47 55.45 44.47
CA GLU A 628 188.38 55.15 45.57
C GLU A 628 189.85 55.47 45.24
N HIS A 629 190.27 55.24 43.99
CA HIS A 629 191.60 55.58 43.52
C HIS A 629 191.81 57.10 43.45
N GLU A 630 190.83 57.86 42.98
CA GLU A 630 190.88 59.33 42.97
C GLU A 630 190.98 59.92 44.39
N ALA A 631 190.23 59.39 45.35
CA ALA A 631 190.30 59.82 46.76
C ALA A 631 191.70 59.57 47.37
N LYS A 632 192.32 58.41 47.08
CA LYS A 632 193.69 58.10 47.53
C LYS A 632 194.75 59.01 46.92
N ILE A 633 194.59 59.40 45.66
CA ILE A 633 195.51 60.33 44.99
C ILE A 633 195.46 61.70 45.68
N ALA A 634 194.27 62.22 45.97
CA ALA A 634 194.10 63.50 46.65
C ALA A 634 194.73 63.53 48.06
N GLU A 635 194.63 62.43 48.82
CA GLU A 635 195.27 62.32 50.14
C GLU A 635 196.80 62.33 50.06
N LEU A 636 197.37 61.63 49.07
CA LEU A 636 198.81 61.58 48.84
C LEU A 636 199.36 62.94 48.39
N GLU A 637 198.62 63.68 47.56
CA GLU A 637 199.00 65.03 47.13
C GLU A 637 199.07 66.01 48.31
N ALA A 638 198.10 65.95 49.24
CA ALA A 638 198.13 66.76 50.46
C ALA A 638 199.33 66.42 51.36
N ARG A 639 199.71 65.13 51.44
CA ARG A 639 200.89 64.67 52.20
C ARG A 639 202.19 65.18 51.59
N ILE A 640 202.30 65.18 50.27
CA ILE A 640 203.48 65.68 49.54
C ILE A 640 203.63 67.19 49.79
N ALA A 641 202.54 67.95 49.77
CA ALA A 641 202.57 69.39 50.03
C ALA A 641 203.09 69.72 51.44
N ASP A 642 202.67 68.99 52.47
CA ASP A 642 203.13 69.21 53.86
C ASP A 642 204.62 68.85 54.05
N LEU A 643 205.06 67.73 53.46
CA LEU A 643 206.47 67.32 53.49
C LEU A 643 207.37 68.32 52.75
N THR A 644 206.88 68.93 51.67
CA THR A 644 207.62 69.94 50.90
C THR A 644 207.85 71.20 51.73
N ALA A 645 206.82 71.66 52.48
CA ALA A 645 206.94 72.80 53.39
C ALA A 645 207.94 72.54 54.53
N GLN A 646 207.98 71.31 55.06
CA GLN A 646 208.97 70.91 56.07
C GLN A 646 210.41 70.92 55.53
N LEU A 647 210.58 70.52 54.26
CA LEU A 647 211.88 70.49 53.59
C LEU A 647 212.43 71.90 53.34
N GLU A 648 211.57 72.84 52.96
CA GLU A 648 211.94 74.24 52.75
C GLU A 648 212.40 74.91 54.06
N GLN A 649 211.74 74.59 55.18
CA GLN A 649 212.14 75.07 56.50
C GLN A 649 213.48 74.49 56.97
N ALA A 650 213.81 73.24 56.57
CA ALA A 650 215.09 72.61 56.85
C ALA A 650 216.23 73.19 55.98
N SER A 651 215.96 73.47 54.71
CA SER A 651 216.91 74.13 53.80
C SER A 651 217.28 75.54 54.28
N GLY A 652 216.32 76.28 54.84
CA GLY A 652 216.55 77.55 55.52
C GLY A 652 217.49 77.47 56.75
N ARG A 653 217.74 76.28 57.30
CA ARG A 653 218.75 76.07 58.37
C ARG A 653 220.13 75.72 57.81
N ILE A 654 220.19 74.98 56.70
CA ILE A 654 221.46 74.51 56.10
C ILE A 654 222.21 75.68 55.45
N GLU A 655 221.55 76.53 54.67
CA GLU A 655 222.24 77.64 53.99
C GLU A 655 222.84 78.68 54.96
N ASN A 656 222.21 78.88 56.12
CA ASN A 656 222.72 79.75 57.17
C ASN A 656 223.98 79.17 57.85
N LEU A 657 224.12 77.84 57.89
CA LEU A 657 225.31 77.16 58.37
C LEU A 657 226.44 77.17 57.33
N GLU A 658 226.11 76.99 56.05
CA GLU A 658 227.10 76.97 54.96
C GLU A 658 227.75 78.33 54.70
N ARG A 659 227.04 79.46 54.86
CA ARG A 659 227.68 80.79 54.74
C ARG A 659 228.68 81.08 55.85
N ALA A 660 228.36 80.66 57.08
CA ALA A 660 229.29 80.73 58.20
C ALA A 660 230.56 79.90 57.95
N GLU A 661 230.45 78.79 57.22
CA GLU A 661 231.59 77.95 56.82
C GLU A 661 232.43 78.59 55.69
N HIS A 662 231.80 79.25 54.71
CA HIS A 662 232.52 79.83 53.58
C HIS A 662 233.32 81.10 53.97
N GLU A 663 232.78 81.93 54.86
CA GLU A 663 233.51 83.07 55.46
C GLU A 663 234.77 82.61 56.21
N ALA A 664 234.74 81.41 56.81
CA ALA A 664 235.89 80.80 57.47
C ALA A 664 236.92 80.21 56.47
N LYS A 665 236.48 79.69 55.32
CA LYS A 665 237.34 78.93 54.38
C LYS A 665 238.25 79.79 53.48
N VAL A 666 237.87 81.00 53.06
CA VAL A 666 238.71 81.77 52.09
C VAL A 666 239.55 82.87 52.74
N ALA A 667 239.23 83.27 53.97
CA ALA A 667 240.22 83.89 54.87
C ALA A 667 241.50 83.03 55.01
N ILE A 668 241.40 81.70 54.83
CA ILE A 668 242.52 80.74 54.89
C ILE A 668 243.29 80.65 53.56
N SER A 669 242.64 80.76 52.39
CA SER A 669 243.36 80.71 51.10
C SER A 669 244.12 82.00 50.78
N VAL A 670 243.66 83.15 51.28
CA VAL A 670 244.38 84.44 51.23
C VAL A 670 245.73 84.37 51.99
N ALA A 671 245.91 83.41 52.89
CA ALA A 671 247.16 83.23 53.65
C ALA A 671 248.16 82.23 53.05
N LEU A 672 247.73 81.27 52.19
CA LEU A 672 248.57 80.12 51.78
C LEU A 672 249.28 80.24 50.42
N ALA A 673 248.82 81.05 49.46
CA ALA A 673 249.50 81.18 48.16
C ALA A 673 250.53 82.33 48.07
N ALA A 674 250.60 83.18 49.10
CA ALA A 674 251.66 84.19 49.25
C ALA A 674 253.04 83.59 49.60
N LEU A 675 253.16 82.25 49.74
CA LEU A 675 254.30 81.57 50.38
C LEU A 675 255.17 80.67 49.48
N ASP A 676 254.82 80.41 48.20
CA ASP A 676 255.54 79.39 47.38
C ASP A 676 256.32 79.91 46.15
N ARG A 677 256.59 81.23 46.06
CA ARG A 677 257.59 81.79 45.12
C ARG A 677 258.50 82.86 45.73
N SER A 678 259.04 82.57 46.91
CA SER A 678 260.34 83.09 47.36
C SER A 678 261.22 81.88 47.69
N GLY A 679 261.84 81.30 46.66
CA GLY A 679 262.65 80.09 46.79
C GLY A 679 263.42 79.66 45.53
N ALA A 680 263.53 80.54 44.51
CA ALA A 680 264.57 80.66 43.48
C ALA A 680 264.17 81.80 42.54
#